data_AF-A0A9W9TEN4-F1
#
_entry.id   AF-A0A9W9TEN4-F1
#
_cell.length_a   1.000
_cell.length_b   1.000
_cell.length_c   1.000
_cell.angle_alpha   90.00
_cell.angle_beta   90.00
_cell.angle_gamma   90.00
#
_symmetry.space_group_name_H-M   'P 1'
#
loop_
_entity.id
_entity.type
_entity.pdbx_description
1 polymer ?
#
loop_
_entity_poly.entity_id
_entity_poly.type
_entity_poly.pdbx_seq_one_letter_code
_entity_poly.pdbx_strand_id
1 'polypeptide(L)'
;MLSINWPSLRSLRLFSWEKQPLKVSPVKIHDIDSAQENPGRALKHLLRLNHANYAILYNDRKFHNHAPHILCAAFLQGADADDLTRMYETESKLLDAWEDSPAEVTAEDWREHLGHREYQKAFVDFFEDELVRYNYEWKEVVAEYLFSGENPIFHSIMADLGHPLIHLAYAFEMSSREKHKYLADPAYTELEPSYRSKSVFEIFEKVRTDKKFDGLFATAGDDNFSRVFQTHEAALLDHWNAWTIENPIEQFRESQELAATLFAAAPKDSIEKYDFFLVHVLTTSHAVRVLLPFVPAHLQIPLVRQWWLVTLAIFIAQLRPELSLNRVRETDLRGRDWDWVSKQAVKGEYSTDAHYVKALRCLNELSSTWGDHDQFYLKAASVIQIKTRPASAEQLAAFASRMLSPPDTPLYLHAELLPNIRQITLYVSLPSHPALNGLHPTIQLSDSRKAVTVSLPHPFQDVTETTKLPARVSEAALLAPSDELTDDYVPWTAGDMSPDTRIRCRSCSAELLNTTPPQRTSQDETSGGGWDWKDLPSGNWAEMMDFWHCHKPDPHEEDAEPEANAALRVEEQNAQIKGYGASSRVVATTGTVLVDTATFLLAERDCGGLKKTSEEKPSNLHDPEQRSLACTSCNAVLGTEDPSVNGWRLLKAHVSISTNQSIQSYSAEVIIAAQLLELIERESARRFVVHSGQKSGLLLWVFNPDLRYSNVSAGHAVNNQQAMKVLYQALDDVDTVLNRDMGRPSPLSVEELELPISIFESLSNALHASNCILPFSARRFNEWQVGLLSRFSRST
;
A
#
# COMPACT_ATOMS: atom_id res chain seq x y z
N MET A 1 -30.24 46.71 17.25
CA MET A 1 -30.94 45.81 16.32
C MET A 1 -29.93 45.36 15.28
N LEU A 2 -29.25 44.24 15.54
CA LEU A 2 -28.27 43.66 14.62
C LEU A 2 -29.04 42.88 13.56
N SER A 3 -28.95 43.35 12.31
CA SER A 3 -29.55 42.70 11.15
C SER A 3 -28.67 41.51 10.76
N ILE A 4 -29.18 40.31 11.01
CA ILE A 4 -28.54 39.05 10.59
C ILE A 4 -28.96 38.80 9.15
N ASN A 5 -28.00 38.87 8.22
CA ASN A 5 -28.19 38.46 6.84
C ASN A 5 -28.35 36.93 6.81
N TRP A 6 -29.56 36.48 6.45
CA TRP A 6 -29.85 35.07 6.18
C TRP A 6 -29.36 34.71 4.77
N PRO A 7 -28.47 33.71 4.59
CA PRO A 7 -28.14 33.22 3.26
C PRO A 7 -29.41 32.61 2.63
N SER A 8 -29.79 33.13 1.46
CA SER A 8 -31.00 32.78 0.74
C SER A 8 -31.20 31.27 0.57
N LEU A 9 -32.40 30.79 0.88
CA LEU A 9 -32.95 29.49 0.48
C LEU A 9 -32.80 29.30 -1.05
N ARG A 10 -31.73 28.60 -1.48
CA ARG A 10 -31.54 28.08 -2.84
C ARG A 10 -32.19 26.69 -3.04
N SER A 11 -32.97 26.21 -2.07
CA SER A 11 -33.34 24.79 -1.94
C SER A 11 -34.49 24.26 -2.81
N LEU A 12 -34.94 24.96 -3.86
CA LEU A 12 -36.02 24.44 -4.73
C LEU A 12 -35.87 24.73 -6.24
N ARG A 13 -34.69 25.15 -6.72
CA ARG A 13 -34.46 25.43 -8.16
C ARG A 13 -33.50 24.48 -8.88
N LEU A 14 -32.96 23.46 -8.22
CA LEU A 14 -32.06 22.46 -8.85
C LEU A 14 -32.79 21.40 -9.70
N PHE A 15 -34.13 21.39 -9.69
CA PHE A 15 -34.96 20.48 -10.51
C PHE A 15 -35.93 21.26 -11.42
N SER A 16 -35.46 22.36 -12.02
CA SER A 16 -36.22 23.12 -13.02
C SER A 16 -36.36 22.32 -14.33
N TRP A 17 -37.58 22.28 -14.86
CA TRP A 17 -38.09 21.48 -15.99
C TRP A 17 -37.31 21.56 -17.31
N GLU A 18 -36.16 20.89 -17.39
CA GLU A 18 -35.72 20.33 -18.68
C GLU A 18 -36.52 19.06 -18.98
N LYS A 19 -36.93 18.86 -20.23
CA LYS A 19 -37.57 17.60 -20.65
C LYS A 19 -36.55 16.48 -20.46
N GLN A 20 -36.76 15.62 -19.46
CA GLN A 20 -35.95 14.42 -19.27
C GLN A 20 -36.00 13.57 -20.55
N PRO A 21 -34.86 13.31 -21.22
CA PRO A 21 -34.82 12.49 -22.43
C PRO A 21 -35.21 11.02 -22.15
N LEU A 22 -34.94 10.53 -20.94
CA LEU A 22 -35.26 9.16 -20.50
C LEU A 22 -36.23 9.22 -19.31
N LYS A 23 -37.54 9.23 -19.59
CA LYS A 23 -38.57 9.24 -18.55
C LYS A 23 -38.95 7.81 -18.14
N VAL A 24 -38.21 7.25 -17.18
CA VAL A 24 -38.50 5.94 -16.57
C VAL A 24 -39.04 6.16 -15.16
N SER A 25 -40.04 5.38 -14.74
CA SER A 25 -40.57 5.45 -13.38
C SER A 25 -39.52 5.06 -12.34
N PRO A 26 -39.40 5.76 -11.21
CA PRO A 26 -38.55 5.33 -10.10
C PRO A 26 -38.86 3.90 -9.66
N VAL A 27 -37.83 3.15 -9.25
CA VAL A 27 -38.04 1.90 -8.51
C VAL A 27 -38.74 2.20 -7.19
N LYS A 28 -39.35 1.18 -6.59
CA LYS A 28 -39.86 1.28 -5.23
C LYS A 28 -38.70 1.60 -4.29
N ILE A 29 -38.81 2.71 -3.55
CA ILE A 29 -37.83 3.08 -2.54
C ILE A 29 -38.22 2.41 -1.23
N HIS A 30 -37.25 1.76 -0.58
CA HIS A 30 -37.41 1.08 0.68
C HIS A 30 -36.75 1.91 1.79
N ASP A 31 -37.55 2.48 2.69
CA ASP A 31 -37.02 3.15 3.88
C ASP A 31 -36.68 2.10 4.95
N ILE A 32 -35.42 1.68 4.96
CA ILE A 32 -34.92 0.72 5.95
C ILE A 32 -34.67 1.37 7.31
N ASP A 33 -34.53 2.69 7.37
CA ASP A 33 -34.21 3.39 8.62
C ASP A 33 -35.40 3.38 9.59
N SER A 34 -36.63 3.39 9.06
CA SER A 34 -37.87 3.28 9.83
C SER A 34 -38.47 1.86 9.90
N ALA A 35 -37.82 0.86 9.28
CA ALA A 35 -38.33 -0.50 9.15
C ALA A 35 -38.62 -1.15 10.52
N GLN A 36 -39.87 -1.57 10.71
CA GLN A 36 -40.34 -2.27 11.92
C GLN A 36 -40.24 -3.80 11.80
N GLU A 37 -40.28 -4.30 10.56
CA GLU A 37 -40.25 -5.74 10.28
C GLU A 37 -38.87 -6.35 10.57
N ASN A 38 -38.87 -7.61 11.03
CA ASN A 38 -37.64 -8.27 11.47
C ASN A 38 -36.54 -8.31 10.37
N PRO A 39 -36.84 -8.65 9.10
CA PRO A 39 -35.81 -8.66 8.06
C PRO A 39 -35.28 -7.27 7.73
N GLY A 40 -36.12 -6.23 7.77
CA GLY A 40 -35.69 -4.85 7.54
C GLY A 40 -34.76 -4.33 8.65
N ARG A 41 -35.04 -4.66 9.91
CA ARG A 41 -34.13 -4.36 11.03
C ARG A 41 -32.82 -5.13 10.94
N ALA A 42 -32.86 -6.41 10.54
CA ALA A 42 -31.67 -7.22 10.33
C ALA A 42 -30.79 -6.63 9.22
N LEU A 43 -31.37 -6.30 8.07
CA LEU A 43 -30.64 -5.64 6.98
C LEU A 43 -29.97 -4.33 7.45
N LYS A 44 -30.73 -3.45 8.10
CA LYS A 44 -30.20 -2.20 8.66
C LYS A 44 -29.03 -2.44 9.60
N HIS A 45 -29.16 -3.41 10.51
CA HIS A 45 -28.12 -3.76 11.46
C HIS A 45 -26.86 -4.29 10.78
N LEU A 46 -27.00 -5.22 9.83
CA LEU A 46 -25.88 -5.85 9.12
C LEU A 46 -25.16 -4.85 8.21
N LEU A 47 -25.86 -3.94 7.55
CA LEU A 47 -25.23 -2.86 6.77
C LEU A 47 -24.39 -1.94 7.66
N ARG A 48 -24.91 -1.54 8.83
CA ARG A 48 -24.16 -0.72 9.79
C ARG A 48 -22.96 -1.48 10.38
N LEU A 49 -23.15 -2.77 10.68
CA LEU A 49 -22.10 -3.63 11.19
C LEU A 49 -20.98 -3.82 10.15
N ASN A 50 -21.34 -3.97 8.87
CA ASN A 50 -20.38 -4.01 7.77
C ASN A 50 -19.57 -2.73 7.71
N HIS A 51 -20.26 -1.58 7.63
CA HIS A 51 -19.62 -0.27 7.52
C HIS A 51 -18.71 0.06 8.71
N ALA A 52 -19.08 -0.37 9.92
CA ALA A 52 -18.29 -0.13 11.11
C ALA A 52 -17.00 -0.97 11.17
N ASN A 53 -17.02 -2.19 10.62
CA ASN A 53 -15.92 -3.14 10.82
C ASN A 53 -15.00 -3.30 9.61
N TYR A 54 -15.52 -3.13 8.39
CA TYR A 54 -14.83 -3.53 7.18
C TYR A 54 -14.64 -2.38 6.21
N ALA A 55 -13.47 -2.35 5.60
CA ALA A 55 -13.12 -1.40 4.56
C ALA A 55 -13.99 -1.60 3.30
N ILE A 56 -14.04 -0.56 2.47
CA ILE A 56 -14.78 -0.59 1.19
C ILE A 56 -14.01 -1.43 0.16
N LEU A 57 -12.68 -1.36 0.21
CA LEU A 57 -11.78 -2.15 -0.62
C LEU A 57 -10.98 -3.13 0.23
N TYR A 58 -10.86 -4.38 -0.23
CA TYR A 58 -10.11 -5.46 0.43
C TYR A 58 -9.09 -6.10 -0.52
N ASN A 59 -8.22 -6.96 0.02
CA ASN A 59 -7.13 -7.67 -0.66
C ASN A 59 -6.18 -6.69 -1.35
N ASP A 60 -5.38 -5.96 -0.55
CA ASP A 60 -4.52 -4.86 -0.99
C ASP A 60 -5.29 -3.78 -1.75
N ARG A 61 -6.56 -3.55 -1.35
CA ARG A 61 -7.49 -2.60 -1.95
C ARG A 61 -7.80 -2.88 -3.42
N LYS A 62 -7.71 -4.13 -3.88
CA LYS A 62 -7.99 -4.53 -5.27
C LYS A 62 -9.46 -4.84 -5.52
N PHE A 63 -10.14 -5.42 -4.53
CA PHE A 63 -11.52 -5.89 -4.64
C PHE A 63 -12.48 -5.08 -3.79
N HIS A 64 -13.77 -5.14 -4.11
CA HIS A 64 -14.82 -4.33 -3.49
C HIS A 64 -15.61 -5.13 -2.48
N ASN A 65 -15.93 -4.54 -1.34
CA ASN A 65 -16.85 -5.12 -0.37
C ASN A 65 -18.26 -5.25 -0.98
N HIS A 66 -18.68 -6.49 -1.29
CA HIS A 66 -19.99 -6.77 -1.89
C HIS A 66 -21.10 -6.99 -0.85
N ALA A 67 -20.81 -6.96 0.45
CA ALA A 67 -21.79 -7.22 1.50
C ALA A 67 -23.02 -6.31 1.38
N PRO A 68 -22.90 -4.99 1.14
CA PRO A 68 -24.08 -4.14 0.92
C PRO A 68 -24.93 -4.60 -0.26
N HIS A 69 -24.30 -5.04 -1.36
CA HIS A 69 -25.01 -5.40 -2.58
C HIS A 69 -25.77 -6.72 -2.43
N ILE A 70 -25.13 -7.78 -1.89
CA ILE A 70 -25.78 -9.08 -1.71
C ILE A 70 -26.90 -9.01 -0.69
N LEU A 71 -26.69 -8.29 0.43
CA LEU A 71 -27.71 -8.16 1.47
C LEU A 71 -28.95 -7.41 0.96
N CYS A 72 -28.76 -6.31 0.23
CA CYS A 72 -29.88 -5.58 -0.36
C CYS A 72 -30.58 -6.41 -1.46
N ALA A 73 -29.81 -7.07 -2.33
CA ALA A 73 -30.38 -7.91 -3.39
C ALA A 73 -31.17 -9.10 -2.84
N ALA A 74 -30.69 -9.74 -1.78
CA ALA A 74 -31.36 -10.86 -1.14
C ALA A 74 -32.62 -10.42 -0.39
N PHE A 75 -32.55 -9.31 0.36
CA PHE A 75 -33.72 -8.73 1.04
C PHE A 75 -34.85 -8.43 0.05
N LEU A 76 -34.54 -7.80 -1.09
CA LEU A 76 -35.51 -7.51 -2.14
C LEU A 76 -36.09 -8.77 -2.81
N GLN A 77 -35.41 -9.92 -2.68
CA GLN A 77 -35.88 -11.23 -3.14
C GLN A 77 -36.54 -12.06 -2.02
N GLY A 78 -36.84 -11.45 -0.87
CA GLY A 78 -37.58 -12.09 0.22
C GLY A 78 -36.73 -12.83 1.25
N ALA A 79 -35.44 -12.50 1.37
CA ALA A 79 -34.59 -13.03 2.44
C ALA A 79 -35.10 -12.65 3.83
N ASP A 80 -35.16 -13.65 4.72
CA ASP A 80 -35.43 -13.43 6.13
C ASP A 80 -34.15 -13.02 6.90
N ALA A 81 -34.27 -12.76 8.20
CA ALA A 81 -33.14 -12.30 9.01
C ALA A 81 -32.00 -13.35 9.10
N ASP A 82 -32.34 -14.63 9.08
CA ASP A 82 -31.36 -15.72 9.17
C ASP A 82 -30.62 -15.89 7.84
N ASP A 83 -31.33 -15.75 6.71
CA ASP A 83 -30.72 -15.72 5.38
C ASP A 83 -29.72 -14.57 5.23
N LEU A 84 -30.12 -13.35 5.63
CA LEU A 84 -29.25 -12.17 5.58
C LEU A 84 -28.02 -12.34 6.47
N THR A 85 -28.19 -12.89 7.67
CA THR A 85 -27.08 -13.15 8.59
C THR A 85 -26.09 -14.17 7.99
N ARG A 86 -26.59 -15.28 7.43
CA ARG A 86 -25.75 -16.29 6.76
C ARG A 86 -24.93 -15.68 5.62
N MET A 87 -25.55 -14.83 4.80
CA MET A 87 -24.88 -14.16 3.68
C MET A 87 -23.81 -13.21 4.19
N TYR A 88 -24.11 -12.38 5.19
CA TYR A 88 -23.15 -11.47 5.81
C TYR A 88 -21.96 -12.20 6.42
N GLU A 89 -22.19 -13.26 7.21
CA GLU A 89 -21.13 -14.07 7.82
C GLU A 89 -20.25 -14.77 6.79
N THR A 90 -20.79 -15.09 5.62
CA THR A 90 -20.00 -15.72 4.54
C THR A 90 -19.17 -14.68 3.82
N GLU A 91 -19.77 -13.55 3.44
CA GLU A 91 -19.11 -12.46 2.70
C GLU A 91 -18.01 -11.80 3.55
N SER A 92 -18.28 -11.55 4.83
CA SER A 92 -17.36 -10.85 5.72
C SER A 92 -16.04 -11.57 6.02
N LYS A 93 -15.95 -12.89 5.78
CA LYS A 93 -14.72 -13.67 6.01
C LYS A 93 -13.53 -13.25 5.15
N LEU A 94 -13.81 -12.63 4.00
CA LEU A 94 -12.79 -12.20 3.04
C LEU A 94 -12.44 -10.72 3.15
N LEU A 95 -13.16 -9.96 3.98
CA LEU A 95 -13.05 -8.51 4.03
C LEU A 95 -11.95 -8.07 5.01
N ASP A 96 -11.21 -7.04 4.60
CA ASP A 96 -10.22 -6.39 5.45
C ASP A 96 -10.89 -5.41 6.41
N ALA A 97 -10.33 -5.30 7.61
CA ALA A 97 -10.72 -4.26 8.56
C ALA A 97 -10.29 -2.86 8.06
N TRP A 98 -10.82 -1.81 8.68
CA TRP A 98 -10.36 -0.45 8.40
C TRP A 98 -8.89 -0.26 8.75
N GLU A 99 -8.16 0.36 7.82
CA GLU A 99 -6.81 0.91 8.04
C GLU A 99 -6.88 2.43 8.07
N ASP A 100 -6.04 3.05 8.91
CA ASP A 100 -5.93 4.50 8.97
C ASP A 100 -5.38 5.07 7.65
N SER A 101 -5.99 6.16 7.19
CA SER A 101 -5.51 6.87 6.00
C SER A 101 -4.24 7.67 6.30
N PRO A 102 -3.35 7.90 5.31
CA PRO A 102 -2.09 8.61 5.53
C PRO A 102 -2.24 10.05 6.06
N ALA A 103 -3.37 10.69 5.75
CA ALA A 103 -3.77 11.99 6.26
C ALA A 103 -5.30 12.14 6.16
N GLU A 104 -5.84 13.16 6.84
CA GLU A 104 -7.24 13.56 6.73
C GLU A 104 -7.55 14.19 5.35
N VAL A 105 -8.81 14.09 4.93
CA VAL A 105 -9.33 14.73 3.71
C VAL A 105 -10.24 15.88 4.11
N THR A 106 -10.04 17.06 3.50
CA THR A 106 -10.80 18.27 3.81
C THR A 106 -11.56 18.79 2.58
N ALA A 107 -12.48 19.73 2.79
CA ALA A 107 -13.23 20.34 1.68
C ALA A 107 -12.35 21.12 0.68
N GLU A 108 -11.12 21.49 1.07
CA GLU A 108 -10.17 22.27 0.26
C GLU A 108 -9.32 21.37 -0.64
N ASP A 109 -8.95 20.18 -0.16
CA ASP A 109 -7.98 19.28 -0.80
C ASP A 109 -8.56 17.92 -1.22
N TRP A 110 -9.84 17.63 -0.98
CA TRP A 110 -10.44 16.33 -1.32
C TRP A 110 -10.29 15.94 -2.78
N ARG A 111 -10.10 16.89 -3.71
CA ARG A 111 -9.84 16.60 -5.12
C ARG A 111 -8.41 16.17 -5.43
N GLU A 112 -7.47 16.36 -4.52
CA GLU A 112 -6.09 15.93 -4.67
C GLU A 112 -5.94 14.45 -4.30
N HIS A 113 -6.77 13.95 -3.39
CA HIS A 113 -6.70 12.58 -2.86
C HIS A 113 -7.46 11.54 -3.71
N LEU A 114 -7.80 11.86 -4.95
CA LEU A 114 -8.73 11.03 -5.74
C LEU A 114 -8.09 9.79 -6.31
N GLY A 115 -8.75 8.67 -6.01
CA GLY A 115 -8.32 7.32 -6.34
C GLY A 115 -6.93 6.93 -5.86
N HIS A 116 -6.40 7.69 -4.90
CA HIS A 116 -5.50 7.18 -3.89
C HIS A 116 -6.31 6.26 -2.96
N ARG A 117 -6.28 4.95 -3.24
CA ARG A 117 -7.13 3.95 -2.56
C ARG A 117 -6.87 3.88 -1.05
N GLU A 118 -5.68 4.29 -0.60
CA GLU A 118 -5.27 4.42 0.79
C GLU A 118 -6.05 5.50 1.57
N TYR A 119 -6.72 6.43 0.89
CA TYR A 119 -7.56 7.47 1.52
C TYR A 119 -9.03 7.03 1.72
N GLN A 120 -9.38 5.77 1.48
CA GLN A 120 -10.78 5.30 1.58
C GLN A 120 -11.43 5.61 2.94
N LYS A 121 -10.68 5.50 4.04
CA LYS A 121 -11.17 5.79 5.38
C LYS A 121 -11.35 7.30 5.58
N ALA A 122 -10.36 8.10 5.22
CA ALA A 122 -10.48 9.56 5.28
C ALA A 122 -11.62 10.11 4.41
N PHE A 123 -11.96 9.48 3.28
CA PHE A 123 -13.14 9.86 2.49
C PHE A 123 -14.46 9.52 3.19
N VAL A 124 -14.54 8.41 3.94
CA VAL A 124 -15.71 8.11 4.77
C VAL A 124 -15.88 9.20 5.81
N ASP A 125 -14.82 9.50 6.56
CA ASP A 125 -14.86 10.50 7.62
C ASP A 125 -15.20 11.90 7.06
N PHE A 126 -14.60 12.27 5.93
CA PHE A 126 -14.93 13.50 5.20
C PHE A 126 -16.42 13.58 4.81
N PHE A 127 -16.98 12.51 4.23
CA PHE A 127 -18.39 12.53 3.84
C PHE A 127 -19.34 12.44 5.04
N GLU A 128 -18.93 11.86 6.18
CA GLU A 128 -19.67 11.97 7.44
C GLU A 128 -19.75 13.42 7.91
N ASP A 129 -18.65 14.18 7.83
CA ASP A 129 -18.64 15.61 8.15
C ASP A 129 -19.49 16.44 7.17
N GLU A 130 -19.43 16.15 5.87
CA GLU A 130 -20.28 16.80 4.88
C GLU A 130 -21.76 16.50 5.09
N LEU A 131 -22.12 15.30 5.56
CA LEU A 131 -23.50 15.02 5.96
C LEU A 131 -23.97 15.96 7.07
N VAL A 132 -23.13 16.27 8.06
CA VAL A 132 -23.48 17.24 9.12
C VAL A 132 -23.73 18.63 8.51
N ARG A 133 -22.86 19.08 7.60
CA ARG A 133 -22.96 20.40 6.93
C ARG A 133 -24.25 20.55 6.13
N TYR A 134 -24.72 19.47 5.51
CA TYR A 134 -25.94 19.43 4.71
C TYR A 134 -27.17 18.97 5.52
N ASN A 135 -27.19 19.15 6.84
CA ASN A 135 -28.31 18.77 7.72
C ASN A 135 -28.77 17.31 7.56
N TYR A 136 -27.83 16.42 7.26
CA TYR A 136 -28.02 14.99 6.98
C TYR A 136 -28.87 14.68 5.73
N GLU A 137 -29.08 15.66 4.85
CA GLU A 137 -29.71 15.49 3.54
C GLU A 137 -28.68 14.91 2.54
N TRP A 138 -28.43 13.60 2.65
CA TRP A 138 -27.37 12.91 1.90
C TRP A 138 -27.48 13.06 0.37
N LYS A 139 -28.70 13.21 -0.15
CA LYS A 139 -28.97 13.46 -1.57
C LYS A 139 -28.45 14.81 -2.03
N GLU A 140 -28.47 15.82 -1.17
CA GLU A 140 -27.87 17.14 -1.47
C GLU A 140 -26.35 17.02 -1.51
N VAL A 141 -25.74 16.26 -0.58
CA VAL A 141 -24.31 15.95 -0.64
C VAL A 141 -23.98 15.18 -1.93
N VAL A 142 -24.86 14.30 -2.44
CA VAL A 142 -24.61 13.59 -3.71
C VAL A 142 -24.62 14.63 -4.82
N ALA A 143 -25.65 15.47 -4.83
CA ALA A 143 -25.82 16.45 -5.89
C ALA A 143 -24.63 17.41 -5.97
N GLU A 144 -24.16 17.91 -4.82
CA GLU A 144 -23.01 18.80 -4.77
C GLU A 144 -21.74 18.10 -5.27
N TYR A 145 -21.37 16.98 -4.65
CA TYR A 145 -20.06 16.40 -4.91
C TYR A 145 -20.00 15.65 -6.24
N LEU A 146 -21.12 15.08 -6.72
CA LEU A 146 -21.20 14.29 -7.95
C LEU A 146 -21.43 15.15 -9.19
N PHE A 147 -22.32 16.14 -9.12
CA PHE A 147 -22.76 16.91 -10.30
C PHE A 147 -22.27 18.35 -10.35
N SER A 148 -21.79 18.94 -9.24
CA SER A 148 -21.34 20.33 -9.20
C SER A 148 -19.82 20.49 -9.35
N GLY A 149 -19.41 21.72 -9.70
CA GLY A 149 -18.01 22.14 -9.82
C GLY A 149 -17.49 22.22 -11.26
N GLU A 150 -16.29 22.77 -11.44
CA GLU A 150 -15.65 22.89 -12.76
C GLU A 150 -15.32 21.53 -13.40
N ASN A 151 -15.05 20.52 -12.55
CA ASN A 151 -14.82 19.13 -12.96
C ASN A 151 -15.74 18.19 -12.15
N PRO A 152 -17.01 18.02 -12.59
CA PRO A 152 -17.95 17.10 -11.94
C PRO A 152 -17.42 15.67 -12.01
N ILE A 153 -17.59 14.95 -10.92
CA ILE A 153 -17.10 13.58 -10.78
C ILE A 153 -18.21 12.63 -11.29
N PHE A 154 -19.22 13.11 -12.00
CA PHE A 154 -20.29 12.26 -12.51
C PHE A 154 -19.77 11.11 -13.40
N HIS A 155 -18.74 11.39 -14.20
CA HIS A 155 -18.13 10.42 -15.11
C HIS A 155 -17.37 9.28 -14.39
N SER A 156 -17.23 9.40 -13.06
CA SER A 156 -16.58 8.46 -12.14
C SER A 156 -17.27 7.14 -12.03
N ILE A 157 -18.59 7.19 -12.10
CA ILE A 157 -19.43 6.19 -11.47
C ILE A 157 -19.32 4.85 -12.20
N MET A 158 -18.83 4.88 -13.44
CA MET A 158 -18.55 3.72 -14.28
C MET A 158 -17.16 3.11 -14.09
N ALA A 159 -16.29 3.69 -13.24
CA ALA A 159 -14.98 3.12 -12.91
C ALA A 159 -15.12 1.77 -12.19
N ASP A 160 -14.02 0.99 -12.16
CA ASP A 160 -13.96 -0.30 -11.47
C ASP A 160 -15.13 -1.24 -11.83
N LEU A 161 -15.36 -1.47 -13.13
CA LEU A 161 -16.51 -2.27 -13.64
C LEU A 161 -17.91 -1.73 -13.20
N GLY A 162 -17.99 -0.46 -12.82
CA GLY A 162 -19.21 0.21 -12.37
C GLY A 162 -19.64 -0.10 -10.93
N HIS A 163 -18.73 -0.57 -10.07
CA HIS A 163 -19.02 -0.78 -8.64
C HIS A 163 -19.55 0.48 -7.94
N PRO A 164 -19.00 1.70 -8.15
CA PRO A 164 -19.56 2.93 -7.60
C PRO A 164 -21.01 3.17 -8.05
N LEU A 165 -21.34 2.94 -9.33
CA LEU A 165 -22.70 3.05 -9.86
C LEU A 165 -23.66 2.05 -9.20
N ILE A 166 -23.26 0.77 -9.09
CA ILE A 166 -24.06 -0.28 -8.45
C ILE A 166 -24.32 0.06 -6.99
N HIS A 167 -23.28 0.48 -6.26
CA HIS A 167 -23.37 0.87 -4.86
C HIS A 167 -24.31 2.06 -4.68
N LEU A 168 -24.16 3.12 -5.50
CA LEU A 168 -25.03 4.30 -5.46
C LEU A 168 -26.49 3.95 -5.80
N ALA A 169 -26.73 3.05 -6.75
CA ALA A 169 -28.09 2.59 -7.08
C ALA A 169 -28.77 1.92 -5.88
N TYR A 170 -28.07 1.01 -5.17
CA TYR A 170 -28.59 0.40 -3.94
C TYR A 170 -28.80 1.45 -2.84
N ALA A 171 -27.92 2.44 -2.70
CA ALA A 171 -28.09 3.55 -1.77
C ALA A 171 -29.39 4.35 -2.04
N PHE A 172 -29.70 4.68 -3.29
CA PHE A 172 -30.94 5.35 -3.67
C PHE A 172 -32.19 4.48 -3.47
N GLU A 173 -32.08 3.18 -3.75
CA GLU A 173 -33.20 2.24 -3.61
C GLU A 173 -33.52 1.91 -2.15
N MET A 174 -32.50 1.84 -1.28
CA MET A 174 -32.62 1.50 0.14
C MET A 174 -32.57 2.73 1.06
N SER A 175 -32.49 3.95 0.52
CA SER A 175 -32.26 5.20 1.27
C SER A 175 -31.04 5.15 2.22
N SER A 176 -29.93 4.53 1.77
CA SER A 176 -28.66 4.37 2.50
C SER A 176 -27.58 5.36 1.98
N ARG A 177 -26.49 5.62 2.73
CA ARG A 177 -25.59 6.80 2.53
C ARG A 177 -24.11 6.45 2.23
N GLU A 178 -23.67 6.20 0.99
CA GLU A 178 -22.24 5.94 0.63
C GLU A 178 -21.90 6.30 -0.88
N LYS A 179 -20.66 6.74 -1.25
CA LYS A 179 -20.29 7.32 -2.59
C LYS A 179 -18.81 7.18 -3.05
N HIS A 180 -18.49 7.05 -4.36
CA HIS A 180 -17.11 6.93 -4.97
C HIS A 180 -16.91 7.51 -6.43
N LYS A 181 -15.66 7.49 -6.99
CA LYS A 181 -15.04 8.49 -7.95
C LYS A 181 -14.26 8.02 -9.25
N TYR A 182 -13.89 9.00 -10.14
CA TYR A 182 -13.23 9.23 -11.48
C TYR A 182 -13.83 10.18 -12.62
N LEU A 183 -13.10 10.57 -13.67
CA LEU A 183 -13.43 11.70 -14.59
C LEU A 183 -13.45 11.26 -16.07
N ALA A 184 -14.13 11.99 -16.97
CA ALA A 184 -14.08 11.76 -18.43
C ALA A 184 -13.73 13.02 -19.23
N ASP A 185 -13.01 12.81 -20.33
CA ASP A 185 -12.55 13.80 -21.31
C ASP A 185 -13.63 14.07 -22.38
N PRO A 186 -13.98 15.35 -22.67
CA PRO A 186 -14.91 15.72 -23.74
C PRO A 186 -14.52 15.30 -25.17
N ALA A 187 -13.23 15.08 -25.46
CA ALA A 187 -12.70 14.85 -26.81
C ALA A 187 -13.29 13.60 -27.50
N TYR A 188 -13.77 12.62 -26.73
CA TYR A 188 -14.33 11.37 -27.25
C TYR A 188 -15.63 11.56 -28.06
N THR A 189 -16.39 12.62 -27.78
CA THR A 189 -17.73 12.83 -28.34
C THR A 189 -17.75 13.49 -29.72
N GLU A 190 -16.60 13.95 -30.22
CA GLU A 190 -16.50 14.76 -31.45
C GLU A 190 -16.09 13.97 -32.70
N LEU A 191 -15.82 12.66 -32.58
CA LEU A 191 -15.40 11.80 -33.69
C LEU A 191 -16.60 11.24 -34.47
N GLU A 192 -16.69 11.59 -35.76
CA GLU A 192 -17.71 11.04 -36.66
C GLU A 192 -17.48 9.53 -36.92
N PRO A 193 -18.48 8.67 -36.68
CA PRO A 193 -18.35 7.23 -36.87
C PRO A 193 -18.45 6.84 -38.35
N SER A 194 -17.80 5.74 -38.71
CA SER A 194 -17.79 5.15 -40.06
C SER A 194 -19.17 4.64 -40.51
N TYR A 195 -20.08 4.41 -39.56
CA TYR A 195 -21.48 4.09 -39.80
C TYR A 195 -22.37 4.57 -38.66
N ARG A 196 -23.69 4.55 -38.88
CA ARG A 196 -24.69 4.84 -37.85
C ARG A 196 -25.71 3.71 -37.78
N SER A 197 -26.16 3.37 -36.59
CA SER A 197 -27.29 2.45 -36.37
C SER A 197 -28.11 2.90 -35.17
N LYS A 198 -29.41 2.60 -35.22
CA LYS A 198 -30.36 2.79 -34.12
C LYS A 198 -30.47 1.55 -33.22
N SER A 199 -29.97 0.40 -33.68
CA SER A 199 -30.06 -0.88 -32.98
C SER A 199 -28.74 -1.25 -32.32
N VAL A 200 -28.76 -1.40 -30.99
CA VAL A 200 -27.60 -1.88 -30.21
C VAL A 200 -27.20 -3.30 -30.60
N PHE A 201 -28.15 -4.14 -31.02
CA PHE A 201 -27.90 -5.49 -31.50
C PHE A 201 -27.13 -5.51 -32.82
N GLU A 202 -27.48 -4.62 -33.75
CA GLU A 202 -26.75 -4.48 -35.02
C GLU A 202 -25.31 -3.99 -34.79
N ILE A 203 -25.12 -3.06 -33.85
CA ILE A 203 -23.77 -2.58 -33.48
C ILE A 203 -22.96 -3.71 -32.85
N PHE A 204 -23.54 -4.50 -31.95
CA PHE A 204 -22.88 -5.67 -31.37
C PHE A 204 -22.46 -6.68 -32.42
N GLU A 205 -23.33 -6.99 -33.38
CA GLU A 205 -23.01 -7.92 -34.45
C GLU A 205 -21.89 -7.40 -35.36
N LYS A 206 -21.85 -6.08 -35.60
CA LYS A 206 -20.74 -5.44 -36.29
C LYS A 206 -19.44 -5.53 -35.51
N VAL A 207 -19.44 -5.30 -34.19
CA VAL A 207 -18.26 -5.44 -33.33
C VAL A 207 -17.76 -6.90 -33.34
N ARG A 208 -18.69 -7.86 -33.25
CA ARG A 208 -18.42 -9.30 -33.28
C ARG A 208 -17.75 -9.75 -34.57
N THR A 209 -18.12 -9.15 -35.70
CA THR A 209 -17.61 -9.50 -37.03
C THR A 209 -16.52 -8.56 -37.55
N ASP A 210 -16.17 -7.51 -36.79
CA ASP A 210 -15.09 -6.60 -37.18
C ASP A 210 -13.74 -7.31 -37.02
N LYS A 211 -13.08 -7.49 -38.17
CA LYS A 211 -11.77 -8.14 -38.27
C LYS A 211 -10.67 -7.41 -37.51
N LYS A 212 -10.86 -6.12 -37.19
CA LYS A 212 -9.92 -5.35 -36.38
C LYS A 212 -9.73 -5.94 -34.98
N PHE A 213 -10.70 -6.68 -34.45
CA PHE A 213 -10.58 -7.33 -33.13
C PHE A 213 -10.26 -8.85 -33.24
N ASP A 214 -9.97 -9.38 -34.43
CA ASP A 214 -9.64 -10.80 -34.62
C ASP A 214 -8.25 -11.12 -34.05
N GLY A 215 -8.16 -12.22 -33.28
CA GLY A 215 -6.90 -12.67 -32.70
C GLY A 215 -6.29 -11.71 -31.67
N LEU A 216 -7.06 -10.75 -31.17
CA LEU A 216 -6.57 -9.72 -30.25
C LEU A 216 -6.10 -10.31 -28.91
N PHE A 217 -6.78 -11.36 -28.44
CA PHE A 217 -6.50 -12.03 -27.17
C PHE A 217 -6.56 -13.56 -27.33
N ALA A 218 -5.70 -14.27 -26.62
CA ALA A 218 -5.68 -15.73 -26.60
C ALA A 218 -6.73 -16.33 -25.64
N THR A 219 -7.06 -15.61 -24.57
CA THR A 219 -8.03 -15.98 -23.54
C THR A 219 -8.87 -14.78 -23.14
N ALA A 220 -10.09 -15.01 -22.66
CA ALA A 220 -10.93 -13.98 -22.05
C ALA A 220 -10.40 -13.57 -20.66
N GLY A 221 -10.64 -12.33 -20.22
CA GLY A 221 -10.15 -11.83 -18.93
C GLY A 221 -10.14 -10.29 -18.79
N ASP A 222 -9.81 -9.80 -17.60
CA ASP A 222 -9.67 -8.38 -17.24
C ASP A 222 -8.46 -7.70 -17.90
N ASP A 223 -7.33 -8.40 -18.01
CA ASP A 223 -6.11 -7.91 -18.69
C ASP A 223 -6.38 -7.37 -20.10
N ASN A 224 -7.43 -7.89 -20.74
CA ASN A 224 -7.83 -7.50 -22.08
C ASN A 224 -8.46 -6.10 -22.12
N PHE A 225 -9.12 -5.65 -21.05
CA PHE A 225 -9.89 -4.40 -21.03
C PHE A 225 -9.00 -3.18 -21.30
N SER A 226 -7.93 -3.02 -20.52
CA SER A 226 -6.92 -1.97 -20.71
C SER A 226 -6.31 -2.02 -22.10
N ARG A 227 -6.07 -3.22 -22.62
CA ARG A 227 -5.49 -3.41 -23.96
C ARG A 227 -6.44 -3.02 -25.09
N VAL A 228 -7.76 -3.18 -24.95
CA VAL A 228 -8.74 -2.68 -25.94
C VAL A 228 -8.62 -1.16 -26.06
N PHE A 229 -8.62 -0.43 -24.94
CA PHE A 229 -8.47 1.02 -24.94
C PHE A 229 -7.10 1.49 -25.43
N GLN A 230 -6.01 0.77 -25.13
CA GLN A 230 -4.68 1.15 -25.60
C GLN A 230 -4.45 0.91 -27.10
N THR A 231 -4.93 -0.23 -27.62
CA THR A 231 -4.51 -0.71 -28.97
C THR A 231 -5.59 -0.57 -30.03
N HIS A 232 -6.86 -0.51 -29.63
CA HIS A 232 -8.01 -0.50 -30.54
C HIS A 232 -9.04 0.56 -30.15
N GLU A 233 -8.63 1.62 -29.45
CA GLU A 233 -9.50 2.72 -29.00
C GLU A 233 -10.33 3.29 -30.15
N ALA A 234 -9.69 3.64 -31.25
CA ALA A 234 -10.36 4.25 -32.40
C ALA A 234 -11.44 3.32 -32.99
N ALA A 235 -11.20 2.00 -33.02
CA ALA A 235 -12.18 1.03 -33.49
C ALA A 235 -13.33 0.86 -32.48
N LEU A 236 -13.02 0.84 -31.18
CA LEU A 236 -14.03 0.84 -30.11
C LEU A 236 -14.90 2.10 -30.16
N LEU A 237 -14.29 3.28 -30.26
CA LEU A 237 -14.96 4.57 -30.32
C LEU A 237 -15.80 4.72 -31.60
N ASP A 238 -15.35 4.15 -32.73
CA ASP A 238 -16.13 4.09 -33.97
C ASP A 238 -17.48 3.38 -33.74
N HIS A 239 -17.45 2.21 -33.09
CA HIS A 239 -18.67 1.47 -32.74
C HIS A 239 -19.49 2.14 -31.63
N TRP A 240 -18.84 2.79 -30.67
CA TRP A 240 -19.52 3.54 -29.62
C TRP A 240 -20.26 4.77 -30.15
N ASN A 241 -19.64 5.52 -31.07
CA ASN A 241 -20.23 6.68 -31.73
C ASN A 241 -21.26 6.30 -32.80
N ALA A 242 -21.23 5.08 -33.32
CA ALA A 242 -22.24 4.59 -34.26
C ALA A 242 -23.67 4.54 -33.68
N TRP A 243 -23.83 4.48 -32.35
CA TRP A 243 -25.15 4.43 -31.73
C TRP A 243 -25.87 5.78 -31.79
N THR A 244 -26.88 5.85 -32.65
CA THR A 244 -27.75 7.02 -32.81
C THR A 244 -29.01 6.83 -31.97
N ILE A 245 -29.17 7.68 -30.95
CA ILE A 245 -30.30 7.62 -30.01
C ILE A 245 -31.38 8.62 -30.45
N GLU A 246 -32.49 8.14 -30.98
CA GLU A 246 -33.66 8.93 -31.42
C GLU A 246 -34.90 8.63 -30.58
N ASN A 247 -35.07 7.38 -30.16
CA ASN A 247 -36.12 6.89 -29.27
C ASN A 247 -35.49 6.41 -27.95
N PRO A 248 -35.03 7.32 -27.07
CA PRO A 248 -34.21 6.95 -25.92
C PRO A 248 -34.79 5.84 -25.05
N ILE A 249 -36.09 5.87 -24.76
CA ILE A 249 -36.74 4.88 -23.87
C ILE A 249 -36.73 3.49 -24.51
N GLU A 250 -37.13 3.38 -25.78
CA GLU A 250 -37.17 2.12 -26.51
C GLU A 250 -35.76 1.53 -26.67
N GLN A 251 -34.80 2.37 -27.06
CA GLN A 251 -33.41 1.94 -27.25
C GLN A 251 -32.71 1.62 -25.92
N PHE A 252 -33.10 2.28 -24.81
CA PHE A 252 -32.64 1.93 -23.48
C PHE A 252 -33.20 0.57 -23.02
N ARG A 253 -34.49 0.29 -23.26
CA ARG A 253 -35.09 -1.03 -23.05
C ARG A 253 -34.33 -2.11 -23.82
N GLU A 254 -34.07 -1.89 -25.11
CA GLU A 254 -33.30 -2.82 -25.95
C GLU A 254 -31.88 -3.05 -25.44
N SER A 255 -31.23 -2.01 -24.91
CA SER A 255 -29.90 -2.13 -24.32
C SER A 255 -29.88 -3.02 -23.08
N GLN A 256 -30.93 -2.99 -22.26
CA GLN A 256 -31.06 -3.88 -21.09
C GLN A 256 -31.45 -5.31 -21.50
N GLU A 257 -32.24 -5.48 -22.57
CA GLU A 257 -32.51 -6.79 -23.18
C GLU A 257 -31.22 -7.43 -23.72
N LEU A 258 -30.36 -6.64 -24.38
CA LEU A 258 -29.04 -7.07 -24.83
C LEU A 258 -28.14 -7.48 -23.64
N ALA A 259 -28.11 -6.69 -22.56
CA ALA A 259 -27.35 -7.00 -21.36
C ALA A 259 -27.78 -8.35 -20.73
N ALA A 260 -29.09 -8.59 -20.64
CA ALA A 260 -29.65 -9.86 -20.19
C ALA A 260 -29.30 -11.03 -21.12
N THR A 261 -29.31 -10.78 -22.44
CA THR A 261 -28.93 -11.77 -23.45
C THR A 261 -27.46 -12.16 -23.31
N LEU A 262 -26.56 -11.19 -23.18
CA LEU A 262 -25.12 -11.42 -23.02
C LEU A 262 -24.82 -12.24 -21.78
N PHE A 263 -25.42 -11.87 -20.64
CA PHE A 263 -25.29 -12.62 -19.41
C PHE A 263 -25.77 -14.08 -19.55
N ALA A 264 -26.86 -14.30 -20.28
CA ALA A 264 -27.40 -15.64 -20.53
C ALA A 264 -26.68 -16.42 -21.67
N ALA A 265 -25.77 -15.78 -22.42
CA ALA A 265 -25.14 -16.35 -23.61
C ALA A 265 -23.96 -17.31 -23.33
N ALA A 266 -23.44 -17.42 -22.10
CA ALA A 266 -22.24 -18.19 -21.77
C ALA A 266 -22.25 -19.64 -22.33
N PRO A 267 -21.23 -20.10 -23.09
CA PRO A 267 -21.25 -21.36 -23.87
C PRO A 267 -21.74 -22.61 -23.11
N LYS A 268 -22.32 -23.57 -23.84
CA LYS A 268 -22.90 -24.82 -23.30
C LYS A 268 -21.86 -25.72 -22.60
N ASP A 269 -20.61 -25.65 -23.05
CA ASP A 269 -19.50 -26.48 -22.60
C ASP A 269 -18.52 -25.75 -21.65
N SER A 270 -18.86 -24.54 -21.20
CA SER A 270 -18.04 -23.83 -20.21
C SER A 270 -18.18 -24.49 -18.83
N ILE A 271 -17.03 -24.67 -18.16
CA ILE A 271 -16.93 -25.10 -16.76
C ILE A 271 -17.51 -24.02 -15.83
N GLU A 272 -17.53 -22.76 -16.29
CA GLU A 272 -18.05 -21.61 -15.55
C GLU A 272 -19.56 -21.43 -15.74
N LYS A 273 -20.25 -21.11 -14.63
CA LYS A 273 -21.72 -21.01 -14.56
C LYS A 273 -22.25 -19.82 -15.37
N TYR A 274 -21.61 -18.67 -15.18
CA TYR A 274 -21.79 -17.40 -15.89
C TYR A 274 -20.44 -16.68 -15.92
N ASP A 275 -20.32 -15.69 -16.81
CA ASP A 275 -19.09 -14.91 -16.97
C ASP A 275 -19.05 -13.73 -15.98
N PHE A 276 -17.96 -13.60 -15.24
CA PHE A 276 -17.77 -12.57 -14.21
C PHE A 276 -17.88 -11.14 -14.77
N PHE A 277 -17.45 -10.89 -16.00
CA PHE A 277 -17.51 -9.55 -16.59
C PHE A 277 -18.88 -9.26 -17.20
N LEU A 278 -19.51 -10.26 -17.84
CA LEU A 278 -20.85 -10.07 -18.44
C LEU A 278 -21.95 -9.87 -17.39
N VAL A 279 -21.80 -10.41 -16.17
CA VAL A 279 -22.74 -10.09 -15.07
C VAL A 279 -22.63 -8.62 -14.64
N HIS A 280 -21.47 -7.98 -14.78
CA HIS A 280 -21.31 -6.55 -14.51
C HIS A 280 -22.01 -5.70 -15.58
N VAL A 281 -22.00 -6.11 -16.86
CA VAL A 281 -22.80 -5.46 -17.91
C VAL A 281 -24.29 -5.44 -17.52
N LEU A 282 -24.83 -6.57 -17.08
CA LEU A 282 -26.21 -6.68 -16.63
C LEU A 282 -26.49 -5.82 -15.38
N THR A 283 -25.71 -5.97 -14.32
CA THR A 283 -25.97 -5.27 -13.05
C THR A 283 -25.76 -3.77 -13.14
N THR A 284 -24.77 -3.29 -13.89
CA THR A 284 -24.59 -1.85 -14.15
C THR A 284 -25.71 -1.28 -15.04
N SER A 285 -26.23 -2.05 -16.01
CA SER A 285 -27.36 -1.60 -16.83
C SER A 285 -28.60 -1.31 -15.99
N HIS A 286 -28.83 -2.12 -14.95
CA HIS A 286 -29.90 -1.89 -13.99
C HIS A 286 -29.61 -0.74 -13.03
N ALA A 287 -28.37 -0.60 -12.58
CA ALA A 287 -27.96 0.56 -11.78
C ALA A 287 -28.18 1.89 -12.51
N VAL A 288 -27.92 1.95 -13.83
CA VAL A 288 -28.30 3.10 -14.68
C VAL A 288 -29.80 3.36 -14.60
N ARG A 289 -30.65 2.33 -14.78
CA ARG A 289 -32.12 2.46 -14.68
C ARG A 289 -32.59 2.96 -13.32
N VAL A 290 -31.94 2.56 -12.23
CA VAL A 290 -32.29 3.01 -10.88
C VAL A 290 -31.95 4.49 -10.71
N LEU A 291 -30.81 4.94 -11.25
CA LEU A 291 -30.30 6.30 -11.06
C LEU A 291 -30.86 7.33 -12.05
N LEU A 292 -31.31 6.92 -13.25
CA LEU A 292 -31.86 7.83 -14.28
C LEU A 292 -32.86 8.87 -13.75
N PRO A 293 -33.83 8.53 -12.88
CA PRO A 293 -34.78 9.52 -12.33
C PRO A 293 -34.15 10.60 -11.45
N PHE A 294 -32.95 10.35 -10.91
CA PHE A 294 -32.24 11.22 -9.97
C PHE A 294 -31.06 11.98 -10.62
N VAL A 295 -30.68 11.60 -11.83
CA VAL A 295 -29.60 12.24 -12.61
C VAL A 295 -30.17 13.46 -13.38
N PRO A 296 -29.45 14.60 -13.41
CA PRO A 296 -29.85 15.76 -14.21
C PRO A 296 -30.13 15.41 -15.68
N ALA A 297 -31.15 16.05 -16.29
CA ALA A 297 -31.64 15.67 -17.61
C ALA A 297 -30.54 15.65 -18.69
N HIS A 298 -29.66 16.64 -18.70
CA HIS A 298 -28.53 16.73 -19.63
C HIS A 298 -27.47 15.62 -19.46
N LEU A 299 -27.43 14.93 -18.30
CA LEU A 299 -26.48 13.84 -18.01
C LEU A 299 -27.07 12.44 -18.20
N GLN A 300 -28.38 12.31 -18.42
CA GLN A 300 -29.04 11.00 -18.59
C GLN A 300 -28.55 10.22 -19.83
N ILE A 301 -28.49 10.88 -20.99
CA ILE A 301 -27.95 10.25 -22.21
C ILE A 301 -26.43 9.96 -22.07
N PRO A 302 -25.60 10.91 -21.59
CA PRO A 302 -24.20 10.61 -21.26
C PRO A 302 -24.00 9.38 -20.37
N LEU A 303 -24.86 9.16 -19.36
CA LEU A 303 -24.78 7.96 -18.52
C LEU A 303 -24.95 6.67 -19.31
N VAL A 304 -26.00 6.62 -20.15
CA VAL A 304 -26.28 5.47 -21.00
C VAL A 304 -25.15 5.24 -22.00
N ARG A 305 -24.57 6.32 -22.54
CA ARG A 305 -23.40 6.23 -23.43
C ARG A 305 -22.14 5.72 -22.71
N GLN A 306 -21.89 6.11 -21.46
CA GLN A 306 -20.75 5.59 -20.70
C GLN A 306 -20.92 4.09 -20.42
N TRP A 307 -22.11 3.68 -19.98
CA TRP A 307 -22.43 2.26 -19.83
C TRP A 307 -22.24 1.49 -21.14
N TRP A 308 -22.62 2.09 -22.27
CA TRP A 308 -22.44 1.47 -23.59
C TRP A 308 -20.96 1.26 -23.96
N LEU A 309 -20.11 2.24 -23.68
CA LEU A 309 -18.67 2.14 -23.93
C LEU A 309 -18.05 0.98 -23.14
N VAL A 310 -18.35 0.90 -21.84
CA VAL A 310 -17.89 -0.19 -20.97
C VAL A 310 -18.43 -1.54 -21.44
N THR A 311 -19.70 -1.58 -21.87
CA THR A 311 -20.34 -2.80 -22.39
C THR A 311 -19.64 -3.32 -23.65
N LEU A 312 -19.32 -2.45 -24.61
CA LEU A 312 -18.56 -2.81 -25.81
C LEU A 312 -17.14 -3.28 -25.47
N ALA A 313 -16.46 -2.59 -24.56
CA ALA A 313 -15.12 -2.96 -24.14
C ALA A 313 -15.09 -4.32 -23.41
N ILE A 314 -16.02 -4.58 -22.50
CA ILE A 314 -16.18 -5.90 -21.86
C ILE A 314 -16.46 -6.97 -22.93
N PHE A 315 -17.37 -6.70 -23.87
CA PHE A 315 -17.70 -7.66 -24.92
C PHE A 315 -16.49 -8.06 -25.76
N ILE A 316 -15.64 -7.09 -26.13
CA ILE A 316 -14.40 -7.34 -26.87
C ILE A 316 -13.40 -8.11 -25.99
N ALA A 317 -13.22 -7.70 -24.73
CA ALA A 317 -12.33 -8.34 -23.77
C ALA A 317 -12.70 -9.80 -23.48
N GLN A 318 -14.00 -10.14 -23.55
CA GLN A 318 -14.51 -11.51 -23.41
C GLN A 318 -14.54 -12.29 -24.73
N LEU A 319 -13.74 -11.90 -25.72
CA LEU A 319 -13.63 -12.55 -27.04
C LEU A 319 -14.92 -12.51 -27.88
N ARG A 320 -15.77 -11.50 -27.68
CA ARG A 320 -16.97 -11.22 -28.49
C ARG A 320 -17.88 -12.46 -28.61
N PRO A 321 -18.38 -13.01 -27.48
CA PRO A 321 -19.17 -14.23 -27.48
C PRO A 321 -20.42 -14.11 -28.37
N GLU A 322 -20.82 -15.21 -29.00
CA GLU A 322 -22.00 -15.21 -29.86
C GLU A 322 -23.28 -14.95 -29.05
N LEU A 323 -24.10 -14.02 -29.52
CA LEU A 323 -25.42 -13.75 -28.95
C LEU A 323 -26.38 -14.86 -29.36
N SER A 324 -26.86 -15.64 -28.39
CA SER A 324 -27.88 -16.67 -28.65
C SER A 324 -29.20 -16.32 -27.99
N LEU A 325 -29.98 -15.43 -28.62
CA LEU A 325 -31.34 -15.10 -28.19
C LEU A 325 -32.25 -16.33 -28.16
N ASN A 326 -32.10 -17.22 -29.15
CA ASN A 326 -32.89 -18.46 -29.25
C ASN A 326 -32.67 -19.36 -28.05
N ARG A 327 -31.45 -19.46 -27.53
CA ARG A 327 -31.16 -20.24 -26.32
C ARG A 327 -31.99 -19.77 -25.12
N VAL A 328 -32.11 -18.46 -24.94
CA VAL A 328 -32.96 -17.91 -23.87
C VAL A 328 -34.42 -18.20 -24.19
N ARG A 329 -34.88 -17.87 -25.40
CA ARG A 329 -36.30 -17.97 -25.79
C ARG A 329 -36.84 -19.40 -25.79
N GLU A 330 -36.01 -20.39 -26.16
CA GLU A 330 -36.32 -21.82 -26.24
C GLU A 330 -36.14 -22.56 -24.91
N THR A 331 -35.69 -21.88 -23.85
CA THR A 331 -35.53 -22.51 -22.53
C THR A 331 -36.88 -22.92 -21.96
N ASP A 332 -37.03 -24.23 -21.70
CA ASP A 332 -38.19 -24.78 -21.02
C ASP A 332 -38.13 -24.45 -19.52
N LEU A 333 -39.10 -23.67 -19.07
CA LEU A 333 -39.22 -23.27 -17.68
C LEU A 333 -39.60 -24.44 -16.76
N ARG A 334 -40.21 -25.52 -17.28
CA ARG A 334 -40.65 -26.68 -16.47
C ARG A 334 -41.48 -26.27 -15.23
N GLY A 335 -42.32 -25.25 -15.37
CA GLY A 335 -43.13 -24.72 -14.28
C GLY A 335 -42.40 -23.82 -13.27
N ARG A 336 -41.16 -23.42 -13.54
CA ARG A 336 -40.42 -22.43 -12.74
C ARG A 336 -40.97 -21.02 -12.98
N ASP A 337 -41.20 -20.29 -11.89
CA ASP A 337 -41.66 -18.92 -11.84
C ASP A 337 -40.69 -18.04 -11.02
N TRP A 338 -41.03 -16.76 -10.83
CA TRP A 338 -40.21 -15.84 -10.07
C TRP A 338 -40.11 -16.17 -8.58
N ASP A 339 -41.12 -16.85 -8.01
CA ASP A 339 -41.06 -17.35 -6.62
C ASP A 339 -39.99 -18.43 -6.50
N TRP A 340 -39.93 -19.34 -7.47
CA TRP A 340 -38.87 -20.33 -7.54
C TRP A 340 -37.48 -19.69 -7.72
N VAL A 341 -37.34 -18.70 -8.61
CA VAL A 341 -36.06 -17.99 -8.83
C VAL A 341 -35.60 -17.28 -7.56
N SER A 342 -36.49 -16.55 -6.90
CA SER A 342 -36.19 -15.82 -5.67
C SER A 342 -35.79 -16.78 -4.54
N LYS A 343 -36.47 -17.94 -4.45
CA LYS A 343 -36.08 -19.00 -3.52
C LYS A 343 -34.69 -19.56 -3.81
N GLN A 344 -34.30 -19.72 -5.08
CA GLN A 344 -32.93 -20.14 -5.43
C GLN A 344 -31.89 -19.06 -5.11
N ALA A 345 -32.21 -17.79 -5.37
CA ALA A 345 -31.34 -16.67 -5.03
C ALA A 345 -31.06 -16.61 -3.52
N VAL A 346 -32.08 -16.84 -2.69
CA VAL A 346 -31.97 -16.68 -1.24
C VAL A 346 -31.53 -17.97 -0.54
N LYS A 347 -32.03 -19.14 -0.96
CA LYS A 347 -31.87 -20.43 -0.25
C LYS A 347 -31.21 -21.52 -1.09
N GLY A 348 -30.85 -21.22 -2.34
CA GLY A 348 -30.17 -22.16 -3.23
C GLY A 348 -28.69 -22.33 -2.89
N GLU A 349 -28.04 -23.24 -3.61
CA GLU A 349 -26.61 -23.59 -3.47
C GLU A 349 -25.68 -22.37 -3.61
N TYR A 350 -26.07 -21.38 -4.41
CA TYR A 350 -25.29 -20.17 -4.69
C TYR A 350 -25.85 -18.91 -4.02
N SER A 351 -26.64 -19.09 -2.96
CA SER A 351 -27.22 -17.97 -2.23
C SER A 351 -26.18 -17.06 -1.55
N THR A 352 -24.93 -17.49 -1.43
CA THR A 352 -23.82 -16.67 -0.91
C THR A 352 -22.93 -16.09 -2.00
N ASP A 353 -23.26 -16.28 -3.28
CA ASP A 353 -22.54 -15.65 -4.39
C ASP A 353 -23.22 -14.32 -4.74
N ALA A 354 -22.56 -13.21 -4.39
CA ALA A 354 -23.09 -11.87 -4.59
C ALA A 354 -23.47 -11.59 -6.05
N HIS A 355 -22.70 -12.06 -7.02
CA HIS A 355 -22.94 -11.79 -8.44
C HIS A 355 -24.17 -12.55 -8.94
N TYR A 356 -24.30 -13.82 -8.56
CA TYR A 356 -25.46 -14.64 -8.86
C TYR A 356 -26.75 -14.04 -8.29
N VAL A 357 -26.75 -13.67 -7.00
CA VAL A 357 -27.94 -13.09 -6.33
C VAL A 357 -28.34 -11.75 -6.96
N LYS A 358 -27.36 -10.88 -7.26
CA LYS A 358 -27.59 -9.59 -7.95
C LYS A 358 -28.17 -9.78 -9.34
N ALA A 359 -27.69 -10.76 -10.10
CA ALA A 359 -28.12 -11.00 -11.47
C ALA A 359 -29.58 -11.48 -11.55
N LEU A 360 -29.99 -12.41 -10.68
CA LEU A 360 -31.37 -12.90 -10.64
C LEU A 360 -32.34 -11.78 -10.26
N ARG A 361 -31.97 -10.95 -9.27
CA ARG A 361 -32.71 -9.75 -8.89
C ARG A 361 -32.82 -8.78 -10.06
N CYS A 362 -31.72 -8.52 -10.76
CA CYS A 362 -31.69 -7.63 -11.90
C CYS A 362 -32.67 -8.07 -12.99
N LEU A 363 -32.67 -9.36 -13.36
CA LEU A 363 -33.58 -9.89 -14.38
C LEU A 363 -35.05 -9.75 -13.94
N ASN A 364 -35.35 -9.97 -12.66
CA ASN A 364 -36.70 -9.79 -12.12
C ASN A 364 -37.17 -8.32 -12.24
N GLU A 365 -36.31 -7.37 -11.87
CA GLU A 365 -36.61 -5.94 -11.97
C GLU A 365 -36.78 -5.45 -13.41
N LEU A 366 -35.97 -5.96 -14.35
CA LEU A 366 -36.14 -5.66 -15.77
C LEU A 366 -37.47 -6.19 -16.30
N SER A 367 -37.87 -7.40 -15.87
CA SER A 367 -39.17 -7.99 -16.20
C SER A 367 -40.34 -7.13 -15.70
N SER A 368 -40.20 -6.54 -14.51
CA SER A 368 -41.21 -5.65 -13.93
C SER A 368 -41.22 -4.27 -14.59
N THR A 369 -40.06 -3.76 -14.98
CA THR A 369 -39.92 -2.42 -15.59
C THR A 369 -40.46 -2.39 -17.02
N TRP A 370 -40.21 -3.43 -17.81
CA TRP A 370 -40.53 -3.46 -19.24
C TRP A 370 -41.67 -4.40 -19.63
N GLY A 371 -42.13 -5.22 -18.68
CA GLY A 371 -42.98 -6.38 -18.97
C GLY A 371 -42.18 -7.57 -19.48
N ASP A 372 -42.77 -8.77 -19.39
CA ASP A 372 -42.12 -10.03 -19.74
C ASP A 372 -43.05 -10.92 -20.59
N HIS A 373 -43.54 -10.37 -21.71
CA HIS A 373 -44.58 -10.98 -22.53
C HIS A 373 -44.24 -12.40 -23.02
N ASP A 374 -42.96 -12.68 -23.30
CA ASP A 374 -42.46 -13.99 -23.74
C ASP A 374 -41.71 -14.77 -22.63
N GLN A 375 -41.83 -14.30 -21.38
CA GLN A 375 -41.08 -14.79 -20.21
C GLN A 375 -39.56 -14.79 -20.46
N PHE A 376 -39.07 -13.86 -21.26
CA PHE A 376 -37.68 -13.76 -21.68
C PHE A 376 -36.74 -13.61 -20.49
N TYR A 377 -37.04 -12.69 -19.56
CA TYR A 377 -36.17 -12.45 -18.40
C TYR A 377 -36.22 -13.62 -17.41
N LEU A 378 -37.40 -14.22 -17.22
CA LEU A 378 -37.56 -15.44 -16.41
C LEU A 378 -36.81 -16.64 -17.01
N LYS A 379 -36.83 -16.79 -18.34
CA LYS A 379 -36.04 -17.81 -19.05
C LYS A 379 -34.55 -17.55 -18.92
N ALA A 380 -34.10 -16.31 -19.05
CA ALA A 380 -32.69 -15.93 -18.85
C ALA A 380 -32.22 -16.30 -17.43
N ALA A 381 -33.03 -16.01 -16.41
CA ALA A 381 -32.76 -16.40 -15.02
C ALA A 381 -32.71 -17.92 -14.84
N SER A 382 -33.53 -18.67 -15.57
CA SER A 382 -33.61 -20.13 -15.51
C SER A 382 -32.46 -20.85 -16.21
N VAL A 383 -31.86 -20.27 -17.26
CA VAL A 383 -30.72 -20.86 -18.00
C VAL A 383 -29.52 -21.12 -17.09
N ILE A 384 -29.25 -20.20 -16.16
CA ILE A 384 -28.07 -20.25 -15.28
C ILE A 384 -28.19 -21.37 -14.24
N GLN A 385 -29.41 -21.77 -13.92
CA GLN A 385 -29.72 -22.77 -12.90
C GLN A 385 -29.56 -24.22 -13.39
N ILE A 386 -29.48 -24.44 -14.71
CA ILE A 386 -29.42 -25.79 -15.31
C ILE A 386 -27.98 -26.32 -15.42
N LYS A 387 -26.96 -25.47 -15.25
CA LYS A 387 -25.53 -25.81 -15.48
C LYS A 387 -24.81 -26.50 -14.29
N THR A 388 -25.52 -27.08 -13.32
CA THR A 388 -24.90 -27.49 -12.05
C THR A 388 -24.51 -28.98 -11.98
N ARG A 389 -23.21 -29.26 -12.16
CA ARG A 389 -22.51 -30.39 -11.51
C ARG A 389 -21.40 -29.81 -10.60
N PRO A 390 -21.09 -30.44 -9.46
CA PRO A 390 -20.14 -29.90 -8.50
C PRO A 390 -18.71 -29.88 -9.07
N ALA A 391 -18.03 -28.73 -8.97
CA ALA A 391 -16.59 -28.61 -9.22
C ALA A 391 -15.81 -29.09 -7.97
N SER A 392 -14.67 -29.75 -8.17
CA SER A 392 -13.85 -30.25 -7.05
C SER A 392 -13.01 -29.14 -6.41
N ALA A 393 -12.67 -29.31 -5.12
CA ALA A 393 -11.88 -28.35 -4.34
C ALA A 393 -10.50 -28.03 -4.98
N GLU A 394 -9.94 -28.95 -5.78
CA GLU A 394 -8.70 -28.72 -6.54
C GLU A 394 -8.85 -27.68 -7.65
N GLN A 395 -10.04 -27.54 -8.24
CA GLN A 395 -10.29 -26.59 -9.32
C GLN A 395 -10.42 -25.15 -8.80
N LEU A 396 -10.92 -24.97 -7.57
CA LEU A 396 -10.94 -23.68 -6.87
C LEU A 396 -9.52 -23.23 -6.47
N ALA A 397 -8.66 -24.16 -6.08
CA ALA A 397 -7.25 -23.87 -5.77
C ALA A 397 -6.44 -23.47 -7.02
N ALA A 398 -6.69 -24.12 -8.16
CA ALA A 398 -6.04 -23.79 -9.43
C ALA A 398 -6.49 -22.43 -10.01
N PHE A 399 -7.74 -22.01 -9.74
CA PHE A 399 -8.27 -20.70 -10.13
C PHE A 399 -7.65 -19.57 -9.30
N ALA A 400 -7.56 -19.74 -7.97
CA ALA A 400 -6.89 -18.79 -7.08
C ALA A 400 -5.39 -18.61 -7.42
N SER A 401 -4.72 -19.68 -7.85
CA SER A 401 -3.30 -19.62 -8.24
C SER A 401 -3.05 -18.96 -9.61
N ARG A 402 -4.05 -18.86 -10.49
CA ARG A 402 -3.94 -18.20 -11.81
C ARG A 402 -4.18 -16.68 -11.77
N MET A 403 -4.82 -16.18 -10.72
CA MET A 403 -5.07 -14.75 -10.48
C MET A 403 -3.87 -13.99 -9.86
N LEU A 404 -2.75 -14.68 -9.58
CA LEU A 404 -1.64 -14.17 -8.76
C LEU A 404 -0.35 -13.81 -9.54
N SER A 405 -0.42 -13.49 -10.84
CA SER A 405 0.77 -12.96 -11.55
C SER A 405 0.43 -12.13 -12.81
N PRO A 406 0.85 -10.84 -12.90
CA PRO A 406 0.54 -9.96 -14.04
C PRO A 406 1.64 -9.97 -15.13
N PRO A 407 1.33 -9.53 -16.37
CA PRO A 407 2.28 -8.92 -17.26
C PRO A 407 1.89 -7.47 -17.57
N ASP A 408 2.01 -6.57 -16.58
CA ASP A 408 2.09 -5.13 -16.87
C ASP A 408 3.41 -4.86 -17.62
N THR A 409 3.48 -3.74 -18.35
CA THR A 409 4.77 -3.24 -18.85
C THR A 409 5.28 -2.18 -17.85
N PRO A 410 5.86 -2.56 -16.69
CA PRO A 410 6.17 -1.61 -15.63
C PRO A 410 7.30 -0.68 -16.06
N LEU A 411 7.04 0.62 -16.12
CA LEU A 411 8.08 1.63 -16.18
C LEU A 411 8.69 1.75 -14.77
N TYR A 412 9.99 1.52 -14.66
CA TYR A 412 10.68 1.60 -13.38
C TYR A 412 11.60 2.83 -13.36
N LEU A 413 11.37 3.74 -12.42
CA LEU A 413 12.15 4.97 -12.25
C LEU A 413 12.95 4.90 -10.96
N HIS A 414 14.23 5.22 -11.04
CA HIS A 414 15.12 5.41 -9.88
C HIS A 414 15.88 6.71 -10.03
N ALA A 415 15.72 7.63 -9.08
CA ALA A 415 16.45 8.88 -9.04
C ALA A 415 17.39 8.90 -7.83
N GLU A 416 18.64 9.29 -8.03
CA GLU A 416 19.69 9.38 -7.00
C GLU A 416 20.24 10.80 -6.96
N LEU A 417 20.29 11.44 -5.78
CA LEU A 417 20.99 12.71 -5.56
C LEU A 417 22.46 12.45 -5.22
N LEU A 418 23.35 13.06 -5.99
CA LEU A 418 24.80 13.05 -5.80
C LEU A 418 25.25 14.47 -5.40
N PRO A 419 25.20 14.81 -4.10
CA PRO A 419 25.37 16.19 -3.64
C PRO A 419 26.76 16.75 -3.95
N ASN A 420 27.81 15.92 -3.84
CA ASN A 420 29.21 16.33 -4.04
C ASN A 420 29.51 16.84 -5.46
N ILE A 421 28.80 16.30 -6.45
CA ILE A 421 28.91 16.74 -7.85
C ILE A 421 27.66 17.52 -8.31
N ARG A 422 26.77 17.85 -7.35
CA ARG A 422 25.52 18.62 -7.56
C ARG A 422 24.64 18.07 -8.68
N GLN A 423 24.57 16.74 -8.78
CA GLN A 423 23.89 16.05 -9.86
C GLN A 423 22.74 15.19 -9.32
N ILE A 424 21.65 15.10 -10.06
CA ILE A 424 20.64 14.06 -9.88
C ILE A 424 20.75 13.11 -11.06
N THR A 425 20.89 11.82 -10.78
CA THR A 425 20.92 10.78 -11.80
C THR A 425 19.58 10.09 -11.83
N LEU A 426 18.91 10.08 -12.98
CA LEU A 426 17.67 9.35 -13.22
C LEU A 426 17.95 8.13 -14.08
N TYR A 427 17.55 6.97 -13.59
CA TYR A 427 17.49 5.73 -14.33
C TYR A 427 16.05 5.46 -14.72
N VAL A 428 15.86 5.16 -16.01
CA VAL A 428 14.60 4.72 -16.57
C VAL A 428 14.81 3.29 -17.06
N SER A 429 14.09 2.35 -16.46
CA SER A 429 14.11 0.94 -16.87
C SER A 429 12.79 0.55 -17.51
N LEU A 430 12.92 -0.10 -18.65
CA LEU A 430 11.82 -0.69 -19.41
C LEU A 430 11.94 -2.20 -19.30
N PRO A 431 10.82 -2.94 -19.26
CA PRO A 431 10.86 -4.39 -19.27
C PRO A 431 11.41 -4.89 -20.61
N SER A 432 12.09 -6.04 -20.58
CA SER A 432 12.66 -6.65 -21.78
C SER A 432 11.55 -7.20 -22.68
N HIS A 433 10.99 -6.35 -23.53
CA HIS A 433 9.92 -6.70 -24.46
C HIS A 433 10.31 -6.31 -25.91
N PRO A 434 10.13 -7.20 -26.91
CA PRO A 434 10.53 -6.93 -28.31
C PRO A 434 9.89 -5.66 -28.90
N ALA A 435 8.69 -5.31 -28.46
CA ALA A 435 7.97 -4.10 -28.90
C ALA A 435 8.53 -2.79 -28.31
N LEU A 436 9.41 -2.86 -27.30
CA LEU A 436 10.07 -1.71 -26.68
C LEU A 436 11.48 -1.48 -27.21
N ASN A 437 11.98 -2.37 -28.08
CA ASN A 437 13.31 -2.26 -28.66
C ASN A 437 13.43 -1.01 -29.55
N GLY A 438 14.35 -0.12 -29.21
CA GLY A 438 14.59 1.13 -29.95
C GLY A 438 13.60 2.26 -29.64
N LEU A 439 12.70 2.09 -28.67
CA LEU A 439 11.88 3.19 -28.17
C LEU A 439 12.70 4.10 -27.24
N HIS A 440 12.52 5.41 -27.41
CA HIS A 440 13.14 6.42 -26.57
C HIS A 440 12.08 7.07 -25.68
N PRO A 441 12.12 6.87 -24.34
CA PRO A 441 11.21 7.53 -23.43
C PRO A 441 11.37 9.05 -23.52
N THR A 442 10.25 9.76 -23.42
CA THR A 442 10.23 11.22 -23.25
C THR A 442 10.34 11.54 -21.76
N ILE A 443 11.28 12.42 -21.41
CA ILE A 443 11.55 12.80 -20.03
C ILE A 443 11.23 14.29 -19.90
N GLN A 444 10.31 14.64 -19.01
CA GLN A 444 9.88 16.00 -18.73
C GLN A 444 10.12 16.34 -17.26
N LEU A 445 10.75 17.49 -17.02
CA LEU A 445 10.95 18.03 -15.69
C LEU A 445 9.78 18.97 -15.36
N SER A 446 9.23 18.89 -14.15
CA SER A 446 8.20 19.83 -13.71
C SER A 446 8.71 21.27 -13.71
N ASP A 447 7.82 22.25 -13.86
CA ASP A 447 8.18 23.69 -13.78
C ASP A 447 8.88 24.04 -12.46
N SER A 448 8.45 23.41 -11.38
CA SER A 448 9.05 23.52 -10.05
C SER A 448 10.42 22.84 -9.91
N ARG A 449 10.81 22.02 -10.90
CA ARG A 449 12.02 21.15 -10.89
C ARG A 449 12.09 20.19 -9.71
N LYS A 450 10.94 19.87 -9.13
CA LYS A 450 10.81 18.96 -7.97
C LYS A 450 10.37 17.56 -8.36
N ALA A 451 9.93 17.35 -9.60
CA ALA A 451 9.50 16.04 -10.09
C ALA A 451 9.92 15.83 -11.55
N VAL A 452 10.11 14.57 -11.93
CA VAL A 452 10.31 14.16 -13.33
C VAL A 452 9.20 13.21 -13.73
N THR A 453 8.62 13.48 -14.88
CA THR A 453 7.66 12.64 -15.56
C THR A 453 8.34 11.96 -16.74
N VAL A 454 8.21 10.65 -16.83
CA VAL A 454 8.73 9.84 -17.94
C VAL A 454 7.55 9.18 -18.63
N SER A 455 7.40 9.42 -19.92
CA SER A 455 6.35 8.83 -20.75
C SER A 455 6.95 8.08 -21.94
N LEU A 456 6.27 7.04 -22.42
CA LEU A 456 6.71 6.32 -23.60
C LEU A 456 6.05 6.85 -24.88
N PRO A 457 6.77 6.88 -26.01
CA PRO A 457 6.18 7.25 -27.30
C PRO A 457 5.25 6.14 -27.81
N HIS A 458 4.54 6.40 -28.91
CA HIS A 458 3.64 5.43 -29.55
C HIS A 458 4.33 4.05 -29.75
N PRO A 459 3.68 2.92 -29.42
CA PRO A 459 2.28 2.74 -29.02
C PRO A 459 2.00 2.79 -27.50
N PHE A 460 2.95 3.20 -26.66
CA PHE A 460 2.83 3.14 -25.18
C PHE A 460 2.59 4.51 -24.54
N GLN A 461 1.86 5.41 -25.20
CA GLN A 461 1.67 6.81 -24.76
C GLN A 461 1.02 6.93 -23.37
N ASP A 462 0.22 5.93 -23.00
CA ASP A 462 -0.45 5.86 -21.69
C ASP A 462 0.49 5.42 -20.56
N VAL A 463 1.66 4.88 -20.89
CA VAL A 463 2.68 4.50 -19.90
C VAL A 463 3.45 5.75 -19.52
N THR A 464 3.01 6.39 -18.45
CA THR A 464 3.64 7.57 -17.86
C THR A 464 3.82 7.37 -16.36
N GLU A 465 5.03 7.59 -15.86
CA GLU A 465 5.33 7.57 -14.44
C GLU A 465 5.93 8.90 -14.02
N THR A 466 5.55 9.39 -12.83
CA THR A 466 6.10 10.61 -12.25
C THR A 466 6.73 10.31 -10.90
N THR A 467 7.99 10.72 -10.72
CA THR A 467 8.71 10.58 -9.45
C THR A 467 9.13 11.94 -8.91
N LYS A 468 9.00 12.15 -7.60
CA LYS A 468 9.57 13.32 -6.93
C LYS A 468 11.08 13.17 -6.92
N LEU A 469 11.80 14.23 -7.29
CA LEU A 469 13.25 14.22 -7.24
C LEU A 469 13.74 14.28 -5.79
N PRO A 470 14.82 13.56 -5.43
CA PRO A 470 15.34 13.47 -4.06
C PRO A 470 16.07 14.74 -3.56
N ALA A 471 15.67 15.93 -4.04
CA ALA A 471 16.26 17.21 -3.67
C ALA A 471 15.31 18.05 -2.80
N ARG A 472 15.74 18.43 -1.59
CA ARG A 472 15.09 19.48 -0.80
C ARG A 472 15.51 20.84 -1.35
N VAL A 473 14.67 21.47 -2.16
CA VAL A 473 14.84 22.88 -2.55
C VAL A 473 14.22 23.75 -1.45
N SER A 474 14.97 23.99 -0.37
CA SER A 474 14.65 25.00 0.64
C SER A 474 15.84 25.95 0.83
N GLU A 475 15.59 27.22 1.15
CA GLU A 475 16.65 28.19 1.48
C GLU A 475 17.54 27.71 2.64
N ALA A 476 16.98 26.94 3.57
CA ALA A 476 17.71 26.30 4.66
C ALA A 476 18.74 25.27 4.17
N ALA A 477 18.46 24.53 3.09
CA ALA A 477 19.39 23.55 2.52
C ALA A 477 20.60 24.18 1.81
N LEU A 478 20.53 25.47 1.44
CA LEU A 478 21.65 26.24 0.90
C LEU A 478 22.58 26.80 1.99
N LEU A 479 22.07 26.87 3.24
CA LEU A 479 22.75 27.46 4.39
C LEU A 479 23.29 26.42 5.38
N ALA A 480 22.87 25.15 5.25
CA ALA A 480 23.39 24.06 6.06
C ALA A 480 24.87 23.81 5.72
N PRO A 481 25.81 23.95 6.68
CA PRO A 481 27.19 23.53 6.48
C PRO A 481 27.19 22.02 6.18
N SER A 482 27.84 21.60 5.10
CA SER A 482 27.89 20.20 4.66
C SER A 482 28.87 19.33 5.47
N ASP A 483 29.28 19.75 6.66
CA ASP A 483 30.46 19.18 7.34
C ASP A 483 30.39 19.11 8.89
N GLU A 484 29.25 19.41 9.52
CA GLU A 484 29.06 19.09 10.95
C GLU A 484 28.27 17.78 11.07
N LEU A 485 29.00 16.66 11.14
CA LEU A 485 28.48 15.36 11.54
C LEU A 485 28.19 15.38 13.05
N THR A 486 26.99 15.79 13.41
CA THR A 486 26.36 15.46 14.70
C THR A 486 25.92 13.98 14.68
N ASP A 487 25.74 13.34 15.84
CA ASP A 487 25.26 11.95 16.03
C ASP A 487 23.83 11.69 15.51
N ASP A 488 23.38 12.45 14.52
CA ASP A 488 22.06 12.45 13.92
C ASP A 488 21.74 11.19 13.12
N TYR A 489 22.72 10.30 12.92
CA TYR A 489 22.57 9.02 12.24
C TYR A 489 22.37 7.82 13.18
N VAL A 490 22.54 7.99 14.50
CA VAL A 490 22.40 6.91 15.47
C VAL A 490 20.95 6.80 15.96
N PRO A 491 20.26 5.67 15.76
CA PRO A 491 18.94 5.45 16.33
C PRO A 491 19.06 5.30 17.84
N TRP A 492 18.41 6.23 18.56
CA TRP A 492 18.45 6.36 20.02
C TRP A 492 19.83 6.71 20.59
N THR A 493 19.97 7.96 21.01
CA THR A 493 21.05 8.46 21.88
C THR A 493 20.52 8.61 23.31
N ALA A 494 21.39 8.79 24.29
CA ALA A 494 20.98 9.08 25.66
C ALA A 494 20.16 10.37 25.74
N GLY A 495 20.43 11.35 24.87
CA GLY A 495 19.64 12.58 24.75
C GLY A 495 18.18 12.36 24.35
N ASP A 496 17.85 11.22 23.74
CA ASP A 496 16.48 10.86 23.36
C ASP A 496 15.68 10.24 24.52
N MET A 497 16.34 9.99 25.65
CA MET A 497 15.79 9.21 26.75
C MET A 497 15.38 10.09 27.94
N SER A 498 14.30 9.68 28.59
CA SER A 498 13.89 10.18 29.90
C SER A 498 14.12 9.13 30.99
N PRO A 499 14.14 9.51 32.28
CA PRO A 499 14.24 8.56 33.38
C PRO A 499 13.11 7.50 33.40
N ASP A 500 11.98 7.77 32.73
CA ASP A 500 10.83 6.88 32.61
C ASP A 500 10.87 5.98 31.37
N THR A 501 11.89 6.12 30.52
CA THR A 501 12.04 5.32 29.31
C THR A 501 12.23 3.83 29.68
N ARG A 502 11.60 2.93 28.92
CA ARG A 502 11.70 1.48 29.09
C ARG A 502 12.18 0.78 27.82
N ILE A 503 13.02 -0.24 27.99
CA ILE A 503 13.42 -1.15 26.93
C ILE A 503 12.47 -2.35 26.95
N ARG A 504 11.95 -2.74 25.78
CA ARG A 504 11.04 -3.86 25.61
C ARG A 504 11.51 -4.83 24.53
N CYS A 505 11.14 -6.09 24.66
CA CYS A 505 11.33 -7.08 23.61
C CYS A 505 10.54 -6.67 22.36
N ARG A 506 11.17 -6.62 21.18
CA ARG A 506 10.47 -6.28 19.94
C ARG A 506 9.39 -7.29 19.57
N SER A 507 9.58 -8.57 19.88
CA SER A 507 8.67 -9.65 19.46
C SER A 507 7.40 -9.78 20.30
N CYS A 508 7.49 -9.55 21.62
CA CYS A 508 6.36 -9.75 22.53
C CYS A 508 6.05 -8.55 23.45
N SER A 509 6.79 -7.44 23.30
CA SER A 509 6.66 -6.23 24.10
C SER A 509 6.91 -6.41 25.61
N ALA A 510 7.49 -7.53 26.05
CA ALA A 510 7.87 -7.73 27.45
C ALA A 510 8.93 -6.71 27.89
N GLU A 511 8.74 -6.11 29.07
CA GLU A 511 9.68 -5.13 29.64
C GLU A 511 10.97 -5.80 30.09
N LEU A 512 12.11 -5.22 29.67
CA LEU A 512 13.44 -5.76 29.89
C LEU A 512 14.21 -5.03 30.99
N LEU A 513 13.70 -3.90 31.47
CA LEU A 513 14.20 -3.19 32.64
C LEU A 513 13.36 -3.56 33.87
N ASN A 514 14.00 -3.67 35.02
CA ASN A 514 13.28 -3.87 36.28
C ASN A 514 12.43 -2.63 36.66
N THR A 515 11.34 -2.83 37.41
CA THR A 515 10.32 -1.80 37.67
C THR A 515 10.76 -0.67 38.61
N THR A 516 11.94 -0.75 39.25
CA THR A 516 12.44 0.30 40.15
C THR A 516 13.96 0.45 39.98
N PRO A 517 14.48 1.66 39.70
CA PRO A 517 15.93 1.90 39.76
C PRO A 517 16.41 1.70 41.20
N PRO A 518 17.52 0.99 41.43
CA PRO A 518 18.06 0.80 42.78
C PRO A 518 18.50 2.13 43.43
N GLN A 519 18.26 2.27 44.74
CA GLN A 519 18.61 3.47 45.52
C GLN A 519 20.12 3.75 45.44
N ARG A 520 20.50 4.95 44.95
CA ARG A 520 21.88 5.44 44.95
C ARG A 520 22.36 5.64 46.39
N THR A 521 23.49 5.03 46.75
CA THR A 521 24.23 5.34 47.99
C THR A 521 25.35 6.33 47.68
N SER A 522 25.05 7.62 47.49
CA SER A 522 26.02 8.74 47.61
C SER A 522 25.35 10.10 47.38
N GLN A 523 25.98 11.13 47.94
CA GLN A 523 25.46 12.45 48.34
C GLN A 523 25.20 13.46 47.20
N ASP A 524 24.39 13.14 46.19
CA ASP A 524 23.90 14.14 45.23
C ASP A 524 22.35 14.11 45.14
N GLU A 525 21.70 14.84 46.05
CA GLU A 525 20.24 14.95 46.22
C GLU A 525 19.55 15.85 45.18
N THR A 526 19.85 15.73 43.87
CA THR A 526 19.19 16.57 42.85
C THR A 526 18.60 15.87 41.63
N SER A 527 18.68 14.54 41.49
CA SER A 527 18.10 13.81 40.35
C SER A 527 17.02 12.80 40.79
N GLY A 528 15.78 12.99 40.30
CA GLY A 528 14.59 12.18 40.63
C GLY A 528 14.71 10.69 40.24
N GLY A 529 13.88 9.84 40.88
CA GLY A 529 14.01 8.38 40.89
C GLY A 529 13.65 7.62 39.60
N GLY A 530 14.39 7.82 38.52
CA GLY A 530 14.32 7.03 37.27
C GLY A 530 15.69 6.53 36.79
N TRP A 531 15.75 6.00 35.57
CA TRP A 531 16.99 5.46 34.97
C TRP A 531 17.92 6.57 34.45
N ASP A 532 19.22 6.42 34.66
CA ASP A 532 20.21 7.29 34.02
C ASP A 532 20.60 6.74 32.65
N TRP A 533 20.57 7.59 31.64
CA TRP A 533 21.02 7.25 30.28
C TRP A 533 22.29 8.03 29.97
N LYS A 534 23.31 7.34 29.47
CA LYS A 534 24.56 7.97 29.03
C LYS A 534 25.02 7.33 27.75
N ASP A 535 25.41 8.13 26.77
CA ASP A 535 26.06 7.60 25.58
C ASP A 535 27.41 7.01 25.99
N LEU A 536 27.76 5.86 25.41
CA LEU A 536 29.12 5.36 25.49
C LEU A 536 30.03 6.35 24.77
N PRO A 537 31.20 6.70 25.33
CA PRO A 537 32.18 7.48 24.61
C PRO A 537 32.51 6.79 23.29
N SER A 538 32.51 7.54 22.19
CA SER A 538 32.94 7.04 20.87
C SER A 538 34.28 6.33 20.99
N GLY A 539 34.52 5.24 20.24
CA GLY A 539 35.79 4.48 20.29
C GLY A 539 37.06 5.34 20.17
N ASN A 540 36.99 6.47 19.46
CA ASN A 540 38.06 7.48 19.33
C ASN A 540 38.47 8.14 20.65
N TRP A 541 37.68 8.02 21.71
CA TRP A 541 38.01 8.68 22.98
C TRP A 541 39.25 8.04 23.62
N ALA A 542 39.39 6.71 23.60
CA ALA A 542 40.57 6.06 24.17
C ALA A 542 41.83 6.38 23.37
N GLU A 543 41.75 6.35 22.03
CA GLU A 543 42.87 6.66 21.13
C GLU A 543 43.24 8.16 21.11
N MET A 544 42.25 9.06 21.16
CA MET A 544 42.46 10.50 21.31
C MET A 544 43.10 10.81 22.66
N MET A 545 42.67 10.12 23.73
CA MET A 545 43.32 10.25 25.03
C MET A 545 44.75 9.69 24.99
N ASP A 546 45.02 8.57 24.32
CA ASP A 546 46.40 8.06 24.14
C ASP A 546 47.28 8.99 23.29
N PHE A 547 46.72 9.61 22.24
CA PHE A 547 47.42 10.62 21.42
C PHE A 547 47.70 11.90 22.21
N TRP A 548 46.75 12.33 23.05
CA TRP A 548 46.92 13.42 23.99
C TRP A 548 48.02 13.10 25.03
N HIS A 549 48.08 11.87 25.53
CA HIS A 549 49.14 11.42 26.45
C HIS A 549 50.52 11.33 25.75
N CYS A 550 50.59 11.01 24.45
CA CYS A 550 51.84 10.92 23.68
C CYS A 550 52.42 12.29 23.25
N HIS A 551 51.60 13.34 23.17
CA HIS A 551 52.00 14.68 22.74
C HIS A 551 51.86 15.77 23.81
N LYS A 552 51.70 15.35 25.07
CA LYS A 552 51.72 16.28 26.20
C LYS A 552 53.08 17.00 26.22
N PRO A 553 53.14 18.35 26.26
CA PRO A 553 54.40 19.05 26.40
C PRO A 553 55.08 18.57 27.69
N ASP A 554 56.34 18.14 27.60
CA ASP A 554 57.13 17.86 28.79
C ASP A 554 57.10 19.11 29.70
N PRO A 555 56.92 18.95 31.01
CA PRO A 555 57.05 20.07 31.93
C PRO A 555 58.44 20.69 31.73
N HIS A 556 58.48 22.02 31.61
CA HIS A 556 59.72 22.75 31.41
C HIS A 556 60.70 22.42 32.57
N GLU A 557 61.97 22.19 32.25
CA GLU A 557 63.05 21.83 33.21
C GLU A 557 63.28 22.85 34.36
N GLU A 558 62.46 23.91 34.47
CA GLU A 558 62.55 24.95 35.49
C GLU A 558 61.50 24.85 36.61
N ASP A 559 60.53 23.93 36.54
CA ASP A 559 59.53 23.75 37.60
C ASP A 559 60.09 22.89 38.75
N ALA A 560 60.05 23.42 39.98
CA ALA A 560 60.63 22.76 41.15
C ALA A 560 59.96 21.39 41.42
N GLU A 561 60.77 20.35 41.68
CA GLU A 561 60.36 18.95 41.93
C GLU A 561 59.09 18.72 42.80
N PRO A 562 58.77 19.51 43.85
CA PRO A 562 57.55 19.28 44.62
C PRO A 562 56.25 19.71 43.92
N GLU A 563 56.28 20.68 43.00
CA GLU A 563 55.08 21.15 42.28
C GLU A 563 54.72 20.22 41.11
N ALA A 564 55.72 19.69 40.39
CA ALA A 564 55.51 18.67 39.36
C ALA A 564 54.88 17.38 39.93
N ASN A 565 55.34 16.92 41.11
CA ASN A 565 54.77 15.73 41.78
C ASN A 565 53.36 15.96 42.36
N ALA A 566 53.04 17.19 42.76
CA ALA A 566 51.69 17.55 43.21
C ALA A 566 50.71 17.63 42.03
N ALA A 567 51.14 18.19 40.89
CA ALA A 567 50.36 18.22 39.66
C ALA A 567 50.09 16.81 39.13
N LEU A 568 51.10 15.93 39.12
CA LEU A 568 50.94 14.52 38.73
C LEU A 568 49.96 13.75 39.62
N ARG A 569 49.97 13.98 40.94
CA ARG A 569 49.02 13.33 41.87
C ARG A 569 47.60 13.84 41.74
N VAL A 570 47.42 15.14 41.51
CA VAL A 570 46.10 15.74 41.25
C VAL A 570 45.56 15.28 39.89
N GLU A 571 46.43 15.10 38.89
CA GLU A 571 46.07 14.51 37.60
C GLU A 571 45.71 13.03 37.70
N GLU A 572 46.45 12.23 38.47
CA GLU A 572 46.15 10.80 38.67
C GLU A 572 44.82 10.61 39.43
N GLN A 573 44.54 11.49 40.41
CA GLN A 573 43.22 11.56 41.05
C GLN A 573 42.12 12.02 40.08
N ASN A 574 42.36 13.01 39.24
CA ASN A 574 41.37 13.47 38.25
C ASN A 574 41.11 12.43 37.16
N ALA A 575 42.10 11.66 36.74
CA ALA A 575 41.97 10.56 35.80
C ALA A 575 41.13 9.41 36.37
N GLN A 576 41.30 9.10 37.67
CA GLN A 576 40.49 8.10 38.38
C GLN A 576 39.06 8.58 38.69
N ILE A 577 38.87 9.85 39.05
CA ILE A 577 37.57 10.39 39.49
C ILE A 577 36.66 10.71 38.31
N LYS A 578 37.22 11.18 37.19
CA LYS A 578 36.45 11.58 36.01
C LYS A 578 36.45 10.55 34.88
N GLY A 579 37.15 9.43 35.07
CA GLY A 579 37.21 8.33 34.11
C GLY A 579 37.86 8.72 32.79
N TYR A 580 38.95 9.51 32.83
CA TYR A 580 39.71 10.04 31.68
C TYR A 580 41.09 9.35 31.49
N GLY A 581 41.33 8.19 32.09
CA GLY A 581 42.63 7.51 32.01
C GLY A 581 42.68 6.43 30.93
N ALA A 582 43.83 6.18 30.31
CA ALA A 582 44.03 5.03 29.41
C ALA A 582 43.72 3.66 30.07
N SER A 583 43.67 3.62 31.41
CA SER A 583 43.32 2.46 32.22
C SER A 583 41.86 2.41 32.70
N SER A 584 41.03 3.43 32.43
CA SER A 584 39.61 3.41 32.82
C SER A 584 38.81 2.56 31.85
N ARG A 585 38.49 1.32 32.26
CA ARG A 585 37.59 0.42 31.52
C ARG A 585 36.14 0.82 31.75
N VAL A 586 35.36 0.91 30.68
CA VAL A 586 33.90 1.04 30.76
C VAL A 586 33.34 -0.21 31.43
N VAL A 587 32.56 -0.04 32.49
CA VAL A 587 31.90 -1.15 33.22
C VAL A 587 30.43 -0.80 33.41
N ALA A 588 29.56 -1.78 33.21
CA ALA A 588 28.13 -1.62 33.42
C ALA A 588 27.85 -1.26 34.90
N THR A 589 27.20 -0.11 35.10
CA THR A 589 26.89 0.41 36.42
C THR A 589 25.41 0.29 36.69
N THR A 590 25.07 -0.21 37.87
CA THR A 590 23.70 -0.37 38.33
C THR A 590 22.93 0.96 38.33
N GLY A 591 21.74 0.98 37.75
CA GLY A 591 20.90 2.17 37.59
C GLY A 591 21.24 3.04 36.37
N THR A 592 22.25 2.68 35.59
CA THR A 592 22.68 3.41 34.39
C THR A 592 22.60 2.51 33.15
N VAL A 593 21.95 3.00 32.10
CA VAL A 593 21.93 2.39 30.78
C VAL A 593 22.92 3.13 29.88
N LEU A 594 23.93 2.40 29.42
CA LEU A 594 24.93 2.92 28.50
C LEU A 594 24.48 2.67 27.06
N VAL A 595 24.40 3.73 26.26
CA VAL A 595 23.86 3.69 24.90
C VAL A 595 25.01 3.64 23.90
N ASP A 596 25.09 2.56 23.13
CA ASP A 596 26.05 2.33 22.05
C ASP A 596 25.36 2.52 20.69
N THR A 597 26.09 2.57 19.59
CA THR A 597 25.50 2.65 18.24
C THR A 597 24.60 1.45 17.94
N ALA A 598 25.04 0.25 18.31
CA ALA A 598 24.36 -1.02 18.04
C ALA A 598 23.62 -1.62 19.23
N THR A 599 24.02 -1.25 20.45
CA THR A 599 23.64 -1.95 21.67
C THR A 599 23.24 -1.01 22.82
N PHE A 600 22.55 -1.56 23.81
CA PHE A 600 22.44 -0.99 25.14
C PHE A 600 23.24 -1.86 26.09
N LEU A 601 24.14 -1.26 26.87
CA LEU A 601 24.91 -1.95 27.90
C LEU A 601 24.30 -1.69 29.27
N LEU A 602 23.93 -2.77 29.96
CA LEU A 602 23.25 -2.75 31.26
C LEU A 602 23.90 -3.68 32.28
N ALA A 603 23.75 -3.38 33.56
CA ALA A 603 24.12 -4.32 34.61
C ALA A 603 23.11 -5.48 34.65
N GLU A 604 23.58 -6.72 34.84
CA GLU A 604 22.71 -7.92 34.91
C GLU A 604 21.53 -7.77 35.89
N ARG A 605 21.75 -7.08 37.01
CA ARG A 605 20.72 -6.87 38.04
C ARG A 605 19.60 -5.90 37.67
N ASP A 606 19.81 -5.08 36.65
CA ASP A 606 18.84 -4.09 36.18
C ASP A 606 17.91 -4.67 35.11
N CYS A 607 18.30 -5.81 34.56
CA CYS A 607 17.58 -6.53 33.54
C CYS A 607 16.47 -7.42 34.15
N GLY A 608 15.26 -7.29 33.61
CA GLY A 608 14.11 -8.15 33.87
C GLY A 608 13.73 -8.96 32.62
N GLY A 609 13.03 -10.08 32.78
CA GLY A 609 12.47 -10.80 31.62
C GLY A 609 13.50 -11.41 30.64
N LEU A 610 14.74 -11.61 31.07
CA LEU A 610 15.85 -12.14 30.28
C LEU A 610 16.45 -13.41 30.91
N LYS A 611 16.92 -14.33 30.07
CA LYS A 611 17.60 -15.57 30.49
C LYS A 611 18.84 -15.85 29.64
N LYS A 612 19.87 -16.42 30.24
CA LYS A 612 21.07 -16.89 29.54
C LYS A 612 20.77 -18.21 28.81
N THR A 613 21.18 -18.31 27.55
CA THR A 613 21.09 -19.54 26.75
C THR A 613 22.50 -20.00 26.37
N SER A 614 22.78 -21.28 26.57
CA SER A 614 24.01 -21.92 26.09
C SER A 614 23.82 -22.35 24.64
N GLU A 615 24.50 -21.71 23.68
CA GLU A 615 24.65 -22.25 22.33
C GLU A 615 25.91 -23.12 22.28
N GLU A 616 25.76 -24.37 21.84
CA GLU A 616 26.90 -25.23 21.47
C GLU A 616 27.46 -24.73 20.12
N LYS A 617 28.47 -23.85 20.12
CA LYS A 617 29.23 -23.56 18.89
C LYS A 617 30.14 -24.75 18.54
N PRO A 618 30.23 -25.20 17.28
CA PRO A 618 31.29 -26.08 16.83
C PRO A 618 32.62 -25.32 16.82
N SER A 619 33.63 -25.92 17.43
CA SER A 619 34.99 -25.41 17.65
C SER A 619 35.65 -24.74 16.43
N ASN A 620 36.16 -23.51 16.60
CA ASN A 620 37.59 -23.19 16.56
C ASN A 620 37.87 -21.68 16.84
N LEU A 621 38.86 -21.45 17.72
CA LEU A 621 39.63 -20.22 18.00
C LEU A 621 39.09 -19.20 19.04
N HIS A 622 39.67 -19.30 20.25
CA HIS A 622 40.18 -18.23 21.13
C HIS A 622 39.35 -16.97 21.47
N ASP A 623 38.09 -17.08 21.88
CA ASP A 623 37.49 -16.07 22.78
C ASP A 623 36.53 -16.70 23.80
N PRO A 624 36.45 -16.19 25.05
CA PRO A 624 35.71 -16.82 26.14
C PRO A 624 34.21 -16.86 25.83
N GLU A 625 33.56 -17.98 26.21
CA GLU A 625 32.14 -18.31 26.01
C GLU A 625 31.17 -17.11 26.20
N GLN A 626 30.93 -16.32 25.14
CA GLN A 626 29.87 -15.31 25.14
C GLN A 626 28.52 -16.02 25.15
N ARG A 627 27.77 -15.85 26.24
CA ARG A 627 26.44 -16.44 26.40
C ARG A 627 25.39 -15.54 25.76
N SER A 628 24.52 -16.14 24.96
CA SER A 628 23.40 -15.43 24.36
C SER A 628 22.31 -15.14 25.40
N LEU A 629 21.62 -14.01 25.25
CA LEU A 629 20.54 -13.55 26.12
C LEU A 629 19.22 -13.65 25.36
N ALA A 630 18.24 -14.36 25.93
CA ALA A 630 16.92 -14.55 25.34
C ALA A 630 15.80 -14.00 26.22
N CYS A 631 14.71 -13.55 25.59
CA CYS A 631 13.48 -13.17 26.29
C CYS A 631 12.87 -14.36 27.02
N THR A 632 12.46 -14.21 28.29
CA THR A 632 11.79 -15.27 29.04
C THR A 632 10.37 -15.54 28.54
N SER A 633 9.70 -14.55 27.95
CA SER A 633 8.32 -14.66 27.48
C SER A 633 8.20 -15.32 26.10
N CYS A 634 9.11 -15.02 25.16
CA CYS A 634 9.00 -15.50 23.77
C CYS A 634 10.25 -16.22 23.23
N ASN A 635 11.31 -16.34 24.02
CA ASN A 635 12.60 -16.93 23.62
C ASN A 635 13.36 -16.23 22.49
N ALA A 636 12.92 -15.05 22.05
CA ALA A 636 13.69 -14.25 21.09
C ALA A 636 15.08 -13.92 21.64
N VAL A 637 16.12 -14.03 20.81
CA VAL A 637 17.50 -13.64 21.16
C VAL A 637 17.59 -12.12 21.13
N LEU A 638 17.97 -11.52 22.25
CA LEU A 638 17.95 -10.07 22.47
C LEU A 638 19.34 -9.47 22.65
N GLY A 639 20.37 -10.28 22.90
CA GLY A 639 21.69 -9.75 23.22
C GLY A 639 22.70 -10.81 23.61
N THR A 640 23.83 -10.36 24.14
CA THR A 640 24.91 -11.21 24.64
C THR A 640 25.41 -10.72 26.00
N GLU A 641 25.93 -11.65 26.79
CA GLU A 641 26.70 -11.35 27.99
C GLU A 641 28.10 -10.90 27.57
N ASP A 642 28.55 -9.77 28.12
CA ASP A 642 29.90 -9.24 27.94
C ASP A 642 30.63 -9.23 29.30
N PRO A 643 31.35 -10.31 29.62
CA PRO A 643 32.08 -10.42 30.89
C PRO A 643 33.17 -9.36 31.05
N SER A 644 33.67 -8.79 29.94
CA SER A 644 34.79 -7.84 29.97
C SER A 644 34.40 -6.49 30.59
N VAL A 645 33.11 -6.16 30.55
CA VAL A 645 32.49 -4.94 31.10
C VAL A 645 31.50 -5.25 32.23
N ASN A 646 31.46 -6.49 32.73
CA ASN A 646 30.52 -6.99 33.75
C ASN A 646 29.05 -6.64 33.45
N GLY A 647 28.61 -6.78 32.20
CA GLY A 647 27.29 -6.33 31.77
C GLY A 647 26.68 -7.17 30.65
N TRP A 648 25.45 -6.80 30.30
CA TRP A 648 24.68 -7.39 29.22
C TRP A 648 24.50 -6.38 28.10
N ARG A 649 24.78 -6.79 26.87
CA ARG A 649 24.58 -5.98 25.66
C ARG A 649 23.30 -6.39 24.97
N LEU A 650 22.27 -5.56 25.03
CA LEU A 650 21.03 -5.74 24.30
C LEU A 650 21.13 -5.13 22.92
N LEU A 651 20.80 -5.88 21.88
CA LEU A 651 20.87 -5.46 20.49
C LEU A 651 19.72 -4.53 20.16
N LYS A 652 20.00 -3.29 19.74
CA LYS A 652 18.99 -2.29 19.37
C LYS A 652 18.02 -2.81 18.29
N ALA A 653 18.51 -3.63 17.36
CA ALA A 653 17.71 -4.25 16.31
C ALA A 653 16.60 -5.20 16.82
N HIS A 654 16.75 -5.75 18.03
CA HIS A 654 15.83 -6.74 18.61
C HIS A 654 14.99 -6.20 19.77
N VAL A 655 15.12 -4.92 20.10
CA VAL A 655 14.36 -4.26 21.16
C VAL A 655 13.51 -3.12 20.62
N SER A 656 12.53 -2.70 21.41
CA SER A 656 11.78 -1.46 21.22
C SER A 656 11.96 -0.56 22.44
N ILE A 657 11.89 0.75 22.22
CA ILE A 657 11.93 1.75 23.27
C ILE A 657 10.52 2.28 23.49
N SER A 658 10.07 2.30 24.74
CA SER A 658 8.84 2.95 25.14
C SER A 658 9.14 4.21 25.92
N THR A 659 8.54 5.30 25.45
CA THR A 659 8.41 6.55 26.21
C THR A 659 6.95 6.75 26.60
N ASN A 660 6.64 7.80 27.37
CA ASN A 660 5.26 8.13 27.78
C ASN A 660 4.32 8.46 26.60
N GLN A 661 4.86 8.62 25.38
CA GLN A 661 4.13 9.09 24.20
C GLN A 661 4.03 8.03 23.08
N SER A 662 4.97 7.09 22.98
CA SER A 662 4.99 6.09 21.89
C SER A 662 5.92 4.90 22.19
N ILE A 663 5.70 3.80 21.45
CA ILE A 663 6.66 2.70 21.34
C ILE A 663 7.33 2.79 19.97
N GLN A 664 8.66 2.79 19.95
CA GLN A 664 9.46 2.90 18.72
C GLN A 664 10.35 1.67 18.56
N SER A 665 10.60 1.28 17.30
CA SER A 665 11.61 0.27 16.96
C SER A 665 12.20 0.55 15.58
N TYR A 666 13.44 0.12 15.35
CA TYR A 666 14.13 0.29 14.07
C TYR A 666 14.53 -1.07 13.49
N SER A 667 14.62 -1.15 12.16
CA SER A 667 15.04 -2.38 11.47
C SER A 667 16.55 -2.62 11.61
N ALA A 668 16.98 -3.87 11.41
CA ALA A 668 18.38 -4.25 11.60
C ALA A 668 19.30 -3.49 10.64
N GLU A 669 18.89 -3.29 9.39
CA GLU A 669 19.66 -2.57 8.38
C GLU A 669 19.89 -1.10 8.74
N VAL A 670 18.96 -0.45 9.44
CA VAL A 670 19.13 0.93 9.93
C VAL A 670 20.18 0.99 11.04
N ILE A 671 20.18 0.01 11.94
CA ILE A 671 21.17 -0.10 13.02
C ILE A 671 22.57 -0.46 12.47
N ILE A 672 22.64 -1.32 11.45
CA ILE A 672 23.91 -1.67 10.79
C ILE A 672 24.43 -0.48 9.98
N ALA A 673 23.56 0.26 9.29
CA ALA A 673 23.94 1.47 8.59
C ALA A 673 24.58 2.49 9.55
N ALA A 674 24.03 2.65 10.77
CA ALA A 674 24.64 3.49 11.80
C ALA A 674 26.04 2.98 12.23
N GLN A 675 26.19 1.66 12.46
CA GLN A 675 27.49 1.06 12.78
C GLN A 675 28.53 1.26 11.66
N LEU A 676 28.14 1.07 10.41
CA LEU A 676 29.04 1.26 9.27
C LEU A 676 29.47 2.72 9.14
N LEU A 677 28.59 3.69 9.42
CA LEU A 677 28.95 5.11 9.42
C LEU A 677 29.94 5.44 10.54
N GLU A 678 29.68 4.95 11.75
CA GLU A 678 30.61 5.08 12.87
C GLU A 678 31.97 4.49 12.51
N LEU A 679 32.02 3.29 11.93
CA LEU A 679 33.28 2.66 11.49
C LEU A 679 33.97 3.45 10.36
N ILE A 680 33.23 4.05 9.44
CA ILE A 680 33.79 4.92 8.40
C ILE A 680 34.41 6.17 9.02
N GLU A 681 33.74 6.77 10.00
CA GLU A 681 34.23 7.94 10.74
C GLU A 681 35.45 7.59 11.60
N ARG A 682 35.45 6.40 12.22
CA ARG A 682 36.50 5.91 13.11
C ARG A 682 37.75 5.47 12.35
N GLU A 683 37.60 4.52 11.43
CA GLU A 683 38.73 3.83 10.79
C GLU A 683 39.12 4.48 9.45
N SER A 684 38.35 5.47 8.97
CA SER A 684 38.44 6.00 7.59
C SER A 684 38.36 4.90 6.51
N ALA A 685 37.91 3.70 6.89
CA ALA A 685 37.75 2.56 6.02
C ALA A 685 36.38 2.60 5.37
N ARG A 686 36.31 2.14 4.12
CA ARG A 686 35.04 2.04 3.37
C ARG A 686 34.71 0.61 2.98
N ARG A 687 35.56 -0.35 3.32
CA ARG A 687 35.41 -1.75 2.98
C ARG A 687 35.35 -2.57 4.25
N PHE A 688 34.39 -3.48 4.30
CA PHE A 688 34.09 -4.26 5.50
C PHE A 688 33.90 -5.71 5.13
N VAL A 689 34.57 -6.63 5.82
CA VAL A 689 34.22 -8.04 5.82
C VAL A 689 33.21 -8.26 6.93
N VAL A 690 31.98 -8.58 6.55
CA VAL A 690 30.86 -8.79 7.46
C VAL A 690 30.52 -10.27 7.52
N HIS A 691 30.44 -10.86 8.70
CA HIS A 691 30.18 -12.29 8.89
C HIS A 691 29.55 -12.55 10.26
N SER A 692 29.17 -13.80 10.52
CA SER A 692 28.55 -14.23 11.78
C SER A 692 29.40 -15.23 12.57
N GLY A 693 30.72 -15.07 12.47
CA GLY A 693 31.71 -16.03 12.99
C GLY A 693 31.85 -17.32 12.15
N GLN A 694 31.16 -17.40 11.01
CA GLN A 694 31.32 -18.47 10.02
C GLN A 694 32.41 -18.12 9.00
N LYS A 695 32.91 -19.14 8.28
CA LYS A 695 33.86 -18.94 7.17
C LYS A 695 33.28 -18.14 6.02
N SER A 696 31.99 -18.29 5.73
CA SER A 696 31.32 -17.51 4.70
C SER A 696 30.88 -16.15 5.23
N GLY A 697 30.92 -15.12 4.40
CA GLY A 697 30.53 -13.76 4.76
C GLY A 697 30.21 -12.88 3.55
N LEU A 698 30.15 -11.58 3.78
CA LEU A 698 29.98 -10.57 2.75
C LEU A 698 31.16 -9.60 2.78
N LEU A 699 31.75 -9.34 1.62
CA LEU A 699 32.62 -8.19 1.43
C LEU A 699 31.76 -7.01 1.03
N LEU A 700 31.68 -5.99 1.87
CA LEU A 700 31.00 -4.73 1.61
C LEU A 700 32.00 -3.65 1.23
N TRP A 701 31.57 -2.76 0.35
CA TRP A 701 32.24 -1.50 0.06
C TRP A 701 31.19 -0.39 0.06
N VAL A 702 31.19 0.44 1.11
CA VAL A 702 30.31 1.60 1.23
C VAL A 702 30.79 2.67 0.26
N PHE A 703 30.12 2.74 -0.89
CA PHE A 703 30.51 3.61 -1.99
C PHE A 703 30.04 5.04 -1.75
N ASN A 704 28.77 5.21 -1.36
CA ASN A 704 28.22 6.49 -0.93
C ASN A 704 27.52 6.33 0.43
N PRO A 705 28.08 6.89 1.53
CA PRO A 705 27.48 6.79 2.85
C PRO A 705 26.19 7.63 2.97
N ASP A 706 26.00 8.65 2.14
CA ASP A 706 24.80 9.51 2.17
C ASP A 706 24.19 9.67 0.78
N LEU A 707 23.23 8.79 0.48
CA LEU A 707 22.45 8.82 -0.74
C LEU A 707 21.00 9.16 -0.40
N ARG A 708 20.47 10.20 -1.06
CA ARG A 708 19.01 10.40 -1.15
C ARG A 708 18.52 9.85 -2.48
N TYR A 709 17.48 9.03 -2.43
CA TYR A 709 16.92 8.43 -3.64
C TYR A 709 15.39 8.46 -3.67
N SER A 710 14.83 8.26 -4.84
CA SER A 710 13.38 8.08 -5.05
C SER A 710 13.15 6.99 -6.08
N ASN A 711 12.21 6.09 -5.79
CA ASN A 711 11.87 4.94 -6.63
C ASN A 711 10.40 4.98 -6.98
N VAL A 712 10.07 4.62 -8.22
CA VAL A 712 8.70 4.37 -8.63
C VAL A 712 8.67 3.09 -9.46
N SER A 713 7.75 2.20 -9.12
CA SER A 713 7.42 0.97 -9.84
C SER A 713 5.92 0.70 -9.71
N ALA A 714 5.40 -0.26 -10.49
CA ALA A 714 4.00 -0.68 -10.39
C ALA A 714 3.60 -1.00 -8.94
N GLY A 715 2.76 -0.14 -8.34
CA GLY A 715 2.25 -0.28 -6.97
C GLY A 715 3.21 0.09 -5.83
N HIS A 716 4.40 0.63 -6.10
CA HIS A 716 5.36 1.02 -5.05
C HIS A 716 6.11 2.30 -5.39
N ALA A 717 5.98 3.32 -4.54
CA ALA A 717 6.69 4.59 -4.68
C ALA A 717 7.40 4.94 -3.36
N VAL A 718 8.70 5.22 -3.46
CA VAL A 718 9.53 5.70 -2.35
C VAL A 718 10.01 7.09 -2.74
N ASN A 719 9.72 8.09 -1.91
CA ASN A 719 10.06 9.48 -2.19
C ASN A 719 11.09 10.00 -1.19
N ASN A 720 12.18 10.56 -1.69
CA ASN A 720 13.23 11.25 -0.91
C ASN A 720 13.73 10.45 0.32
N GLN A 721 13.96 9.15 0.15
CA GLN A 721 14.47 8.29 1.20
C GLN A 721 15.98 8.46 1.34
N GLN A 722 16.48 8.49 2.58
CA GLN A 722 17.90 8.50 2.88
C GLN A 722 18.42 7.07 3.10
N ALA A 723 19.54 6.75 2.45
CA ALA A 723 20.19 5.44 2.51
C ALA A 723 21.70 5.58 2.28
N MET A 724 22.43 4.48 2.44
CA MET A 724 23.80 4.34 1.93
C MET A 724 23.83 3.38 0.75
N LYS A 725 24.66 3.68 -0.25
CA LYS A 725 24.90 2.83 -1.42
C LYS A 725 26.10 1.93 -1.14
N VAL A 726 25.85 0.62 -1.10
CA VAL A 726 26.82 -0.41 -0.73
C VAL A 726 27.05 -1.33 -1.91
N LEU A 727 28.30 -1.51 -2.30
CA LEU A 727 28.73 -2.55 -3.22
C LEU A 727 29.05 -3.81 -2.41
N TYR A 728 28.54 -4.97 -2.79
CA TYR A 728 28.75 -6.19 -1.99
C TYR A 728 29.05 -7.44 -2.82
N GLN A 729 29.77 -8.38 -2.21
CA GLN A 729 30.10 -9.69 -2.75
C GLN A 729 29.99 -10.77 -1.68
N ALA A 730 29.57 -11.97 -2.08
CA ALA A 730 29.66 -13.14 -1.22
C ALA A 730 31.12 -13.60 -1.12
N LEU A 731 31.53 -13.95 0.09
CA LEU A 731 32.81 -14.59 0.38
C LEU A 731 32.54 -16.02 0.84
N ASP A 732 33.18 -16.99 0.20
CA ASP A 732 33.16 -18.38 0.67
C ASP A 732 34.07 -18.58 1.90
N ASP A 733 35.11 -17.76 1.99
CA ASP A 733 36.10 -17.81 3.07
C ASP A 733 36.60 -16.39 3.40
N VAL A 734 36.14 -15.84 4.54
CA VAL A 734 36.49 -14.50 5.04
C VAL A 734 37.99 -14.36 5.33
N ASP A 735 38.65 -15.45 5.72
CA ASP A 735 40.09 -15.47 6.00
C ASP A 735 40.90 -15.12 4.76
N THR A 736 40.40 -15.40 3.55
CA THR A 736 41.11 -15.09 2.30
C THR A 736 41.22 -13.60 2.01
N VAL A 737 40.41 -12.78 2.69
CA VAL A 737 40.40 -11.31 2.58
C VAL A 737 41.04 -10.70 3.81
N LEU A 738 40.71 -11.21 5.01
CA LEU A 738 41.26 -10.75 6.28
C LEU A 738 42.75 -11.12 6.45
N ASN A 739 43.17 -12.30 5.97
CA ASN A 739 44.50 -12.89 6.18
C ASN A 739 45.30 -13.08 4.86
N ARG A 740 45.42 -12.05 4.01
CA ARG A 740 46.27 -12.16 2.79
C ARG A 740 47.77 -12.06 3.11
N ASP A 741 48.52 -13.05 2.58
CA ASP A 741 49.97 -13.26 2.77
C ASP A 741 50.82 -11.97 2.83
N MET A 742 51.63 -11.88 3.89
CA MET A 742 52.64 -10.84 4.09
C MET A 742 53.52 -10.66 2.83
N GLY A 743 53.46 -9.48 2.21
CA GLY A 743 54.42 -9.06 1.19
C GLY A 743 53.88 -8.34 -0.04
N ARG A 744 52.56 -8.17 -0.19
CA ARG A 744 51.99 -7.25 -1.20
C ARG A 744 51.38 -6.02 -0.51
N PRO A 745 51.75 -4.79 -0.87
CA PRO A 745 51.13 -3.60 -0.31
C PRO A 745 49.63 -3.58 -0.66
N SER A 746 48.77 -3.48 0.36
CA SER A 746 47.32 -3.30 0.16
C SER A 746 47.06 -1.85 -0.26
N PRO A 747 46.33 -1.60 -1.37
CA PRO A 747 45.96 -0.23 -1.74
C PRO A 747 44.82 0.37 -0.87
N LEU A 748 44.09 -0.43 -0.08
CA LEU A 748 42.86 0.00 0.64
C LEU A 748 42.70 -0.76 1.97
N SER A 749 42.39 -0.05 3.07
CA SER A 749 42.03 -0.64 4.37
C SER A 749 40.68 -1.39 4.28
N VAL A 750 40.61 -2.56 4.90
CA VAL A 750 39.41 -3.40 4.99
C VAL A 750 39.25 -3.79 6.45
N GLU A 751 38.10 -3.48 7.03
CA GLU A 751 37.80 -3.73 8.44
C GLU A 751 36.88 -4.94 8.60
N GLU A 752 36.90 -5.56 9.78
CA GLU A 752 36.03 -6.68 10.12
C GLU A 752 34.81 -6.19 10.91
N LEU A 753 33.63 -6.74 10.60
CA LEU A 753 32.40 -6.51 11.36
C LEU A 753 31.69 -7.85 11.59
N GLU A 754 31.88 -8.42 12.78
CA GLU A 754 31.15 -9.61 13.20
C GLU A 754 29.75 -9.24 13.71
N LEU A 755 28.72 -9.90 13.18
CA LEU A 755 27.32 -9.68 13.52
C LEU A 755 26.67 -10.98 14.01
N PRO A 756 25.69 -10.91 14.94
CA PRO A 756 24.84 -12.05 15.24
C PRO A 756 24.17 -12.60 13.97
N ILE A 757 24.02 -13.93 13.87
CA ILE A 757 23.54 -14.59 12.64
C ILE A 757 22.21 -14.02 12.12
N SER A 758 21.25 -13.73 13.00
CA SER A 758 19.95 -13.16 12.61
C SER A 758 20.08 -11.74 12.02
N ILE A 759 21.03 -10.95 12.53
CA ILE A 759 21.31 -9.58 12.05
C ILE A 759 22.06 -9.65 10.72
N PHE A 760 23.02 -10.57 10.58
CA PHE A 760 23.72 -10.83 9.33
C PHE A 760 22.76 -11.28 8.22
N GLU A 761 21.85 -12.20 8.51
CA GLU A 761 20.82 -12.65 7.56
C GLU A 761 19.88 -11.50 7.17
N SER A 762 19.48 -10.66 8.14
CA SER A 762 18.67 -9.47 7.87
C SER A 762 19.38 -8.49 6.94
N LEU A 763 20.69 -8.26 7.15
CA LEU A 763 21.53 -7.43 6.27
C LEU A 763 21.60 -7.99 4.86
N SER A 764 21.91 -9.29 4.73
CA SER A 764 22.00 -9.98 3.44
C SER A 764 20.69 -9.89 2.67
N ASN A 765 19.56 -10.13 3.35
CA ASN A 765 18.23 -10.01 2.77
C ASN A 765 17.90 -8.57 2.37
N ALA A 766 18.26 -7.57 3.18
CA ALA A 766 18.04 -6.15 2.86
C ALA A 766 18.87 -5.70 1.65
N LEU A 767 20.14 -6.13 1.55
CA LEU A 767 20.98 -5.88 0.38
C LEU A 767 20.43 -6.54 -0.88
N HIS A 768 19.96 -7.79 -0.77
CA HIS A 768 19.35 -8.50 -1.89
C HIS A 768 18.03 -7.87 -2.34
N ALA A 769 17.14 -7.53 -1.39
CA ALA A 769 15.87 -6.88 -1.67
C ALA A 769 16.07 -5.50 -2.33
N SER A 770 17.01 -4.70 -1.81
CA SER A 770 17.36 -3.40 -2.37
C SER A 770 18.07 -3.51 -3.73
N ASN A 771 18.85 -4.58 -3.99
CA ASN A 771 19.37 -4.86 -5.33
C ASN A 771 18.23 -5.16 -6.32
N CYS A 772 17.23 -5.91 -5.90
CA CYS A 772 16.08 -6.28 -6.74
C CYS A 772 15.21 -5.09 -7.12
N ILE A 773 15.12 -4.05 -6.28
CA ILE A 773 14.43 -2.83 -6.67
C ILE A 773 15.25 -2.04 -7.69
N LEU A 774 16.59 -2.00 -7.62
CA LEU A 774 17.39 -1.18 -8.53
C LEU A 774 17.19 -1.52 -10.02
N PRO A 775 17.34 -0.53 -10.93
CA PRO A 775 17.42 -0.72 -12.38
C PRO A 775 18.43 -1.82 -12.75
N PHE A 776 18.14 -2.66 -13.74
CA PHE A 776 19.04 -3.77 -14.10
C PHE A 776 20.50 -3.31 -14.34
N SER A 777 20.68 -2.18 -15.02
CA SER A 777 21.99 -1.57 -15.28
C SER A 777 22.70 -1.05 -14.02
N ALA A 778 21.97 -0.77 -12.95
CA ALA A 778 22.48 -0.29 -11.68
C ALA A 778 22.63 -1.40 -10.62
N ARG A 779 22.20 -2.64 -10.91
CA ARG A 779 22.33 -3.78 -9.97
C ARG A 779 23.75 -4.27 -9.80
N ARG A 780 24.64 -3.95 -10.74
CA ARG A 780 26.04 -4.40 -10.74
C ARG A 780 26.98 -3.27 -11.07
N PHE A 781 28.13 -3.29 -10.43
CA PHE A 781 29.27 -2.45 -10.75
C PHE A 781 30.50 -3.36 -10.88
N ASN A 782 30.87 -3.68 -12.12
CA ASN A 782 31.83 -4.74 -12.44
C ASN A 782 31.47 -6.08 -11.76
N GLU A 783 32.37 -6.62 -10.92
CA GLU A 783 32.18 -7.85 -10.15
C GLU A 783 31.30 -7.67 -8.89
N TRP A 784 30.90 -6.44 -8.55
CA TRP A 784 30.15 -6.13 -7.34
C TRP A 784 28.65 -6.09 -7.60
N GLN A 785 27.86 -6.58 -6.65
CA GLN A 785 26.43 -6.30 -6.58
C GLN A 785 26.20 -4.96 -5.88
N VAL A 786 25.10 -4.28 -6.18
CA VAL A 786 24.77 -2.96 -5.60
C VAL A 786 23.53 -3.06 -4.71
N GLY A 787 23.61 -2.63 -3.46
CA GLY A 787 22.49 -2.57 -2.53
C GLY A 787 22.35 -1.19 -1.90
N LEU A 788 21.16 -0.92 -1.35
CA LEU A 788 20.86 0.27 -0.57
C LEU A 788 20.49 -0.14 0.85
N LEU A 789 21.13 0.46 1.86
CA LEU A 789 20.75 0.29 3.27
C LEU A 789 20.10 1.57 3.77
N SER A 790 18.86 1.47 4.24
CA SER A 790 18.12 2.60 4.81
C SER A 790 18.90 3.22 5.97
N ARG A 791 18.92 4.55 6.02
CA ARG A 791 19.54 5.31 7.10
C ARG A 791 18.49 5.90 8.03
N PHE A 792 18.89 6.06 9.28
CA PHE A 792 18.14 6.86 10.22
C PHE A 792 18.25 8.35 9.86
N SER A 793 17.13 9.05 10.03
CA SER A 793 17.04 10.51 9.93
C SER A 793 16.18 10.98 11.07
N ARG A 794 16.69 11.90 11.90
CA ARG A 794 15.85 12.64 12.85
C ARG A 794 14.84 13.46 12.04
N SER A 795 13.56 13.40 12.40
CA SER A 795 12.53 14.25 11.81
C SER A 795 12.74 15.67 12.31
N THR A 796 13.27 16.54 11.46
CA THR A 796 13.41 18.00 11.72
C THR A 796 12.08 18.70 11.65
#